data_AF-A0A2V5IL67-F1
#
_entry.id   AF-A0A2V5IL67-F1
#
_cell.length_a   1.000
_cell.length_b   1.000
_cell.length_c   1.000
_cell.angle_alpha   90.00
_cell.angle_beta   90.00
_cell.angle_gamma   90.00
#
_symmetry.space_group_name_H-M   'P 1'
#
loop_
_entity.id
_entity.type
_entity.pdbx_description
1 polymer ?
#
loop_
_entity_poly.entity_id
_entity_poly.type
_entity_poly.pdbx_seq_one_letter_code
_entity_poly.pdbx_strand_id
1 'polypeptide(L)'
;MPFELGDPSVACLDPTSKYYLSYYEDCICSLFIVYDSESNPFRKLMSLALSDATLLKAALALAARHRANLGYSFQRYDEESPPTHLHVHQDALGYKHRAIKAISNALNDPILCAQDSTVASVFLLIFLDLLESGSDRWNFHLEGAKKLIRFSQHQAREPGQTVKLIRDFIHSQIYLIETLGATFVRPNLLTDSNPLEQARVVPKETEAVEQSFLGCPDYLLIAIRCISLSRDSIHDPFDQETLEYHKYNVASVVQMVTEFDCWAWAVNLPQSDQTQENAINDLSMLAASYKLGAEIYGQRVLDTLCHTNTSITDLLTQLIQSIKALCASDNLLKCALWPICIAGLECDQAGERDFLIQSLEQFWDKTKCVNVINAAKILQAHWQRSGRQARNSSPWIIDIDCGWAGQKPALTCFGKTGCGGARATEAFPHTESEGSGARSHPPRHNHQIHIRKDASCRGLRTRKVFNRNSLLPDRSLAVSDMAPGQAHPATLALHADDPLHLVTDVAPPIHLSTTFRFPDNPDELIPSIDPVDEFTGKNYVYSREFAPNATRFESILTSLIGGHAVSYATGLAALTAALTLLNPRRIAVGQGYHGSHEVITVISRLSGLQKLDLDCPAESLEKGDVVLLETPINPLGTAFSIEEYAKKAHSRGAYLIVDSTFAPPGLQDPFQWGADLVLHSGSKYFGGHSDMLCGVLATKDEKWKKQLIEDRLAVGNVIGNLEAWLGVRSLRTLEVRVQRASQTCGKLVSWLDQAMKSANPAPGSDESVVQSVVSTIYHASLQEEPWLQKQMPNGFGPVFAIVLNKEDFARTLPSQLSFFQHATSLGGVESLIEWRALSDSRVDRKLLRISVGLEHWEDLKNDLLQAFKALIDA
;
A
#
# COMPACT_ATOMS: atom_id res chain seq x y z
N MET A 1 -3.91 18.33 -41.70
CA MET A 1 -3.60 17.55 -42.93
C MET A 1 -3.30 16.13 -42.46
N PRO A 2 -3.93 15.09 -43.04
CA PRO A 2 -3.66 13.71 -42.65
C PRO A 2 -2.20 13.38 -42.99
N PHE A 3 -1.55 12.53 -42.19
CA PHE A 3 -0.19 12.00 -42.43
C PHE A 3 0.10 11.94 -43.94
N GLU A 4 1.03 12.77 -44.41
CA GLU A 4 1.39 12.79 -45.81
C GLU A 4 1.68 11.35 -46.27
N LEU A 5 1.10 10.98 -47.42
CA LEU A 5 1.32 9.73 -48.14
C LEU A 5 2.82 9.55 -48.40
N GLY A 6 3.58 9.13 -47.40
CA GLY A 6 5.03 9.20 -47.42
C GLY A 6 5.74 8.90 -46.10
N ASP A 7 5.08 8.97 -44.93
CA ASP A 7 5.75 8.62 -43.67
C ASP A 7 6.04 7.10 -43.62
N PRO A 8 7.32 6.67 -43.66
CA PRO A 8 7.68 5.26 -43.69
C PRO A 8 7.25 4.51 -42.42
N SER A 9 7.02 5.22 -41.30
CA SER A 9 6.57 4.62 -40.03
C SER A 9 5.12 4.12 -40.07
N VAL A 10 4.28 4.70 -40.94
CA VAL A 10 2.84 4.37 -41.06
C VAL A 10 2.58 3.45 -42.26
N ALA A 11 3.56 3.27 -43.15
CA ALA A 11 3.42 2.50 -44.39
C ALA A 11 2.95 1.05 -44.15
N CYS A 12 3.39 0.42 -43.04
CA CYS A 12 3.09 -0.96 -42.69
C CYS A 12 1.67 -1.20 -42.11
N LEU A 13 0.88 -0.15 -41.84
CA LEU A 13 -0.48 -0.29 -41.31
C LEU A 13 -1.53 -0.54 -42.40
N ASP A 14 -2.52 -1.37 -42.07
CA ASP A 14 -3.70 -1.59 -42.91
C ASP A 14 -4.58 -0.31 -43.00
N PRO A 15 -5.40 -0.17 -44.05
CA PRO A 15 -6.21 1.05 -44.26
C PRO A 15 -7.13 1.40 -43.08
N THR A 16 -7.66 0.40 -42.37
CA THR A 16 -8.56 0.63 -41.22
C THR A 16 -7.77 1.14 -40.02
N SER A 17 -6.58 0.57 -39.74
CA SER A 17 -5.68 1.09 -38.69
C SER A 17 -5.23 2.53 -38.99
N LYS A 18 -4.94 2.86 -40.25
CA LYS A 18 -4.59 4.24 -40.67
C LYS A 18 -5.73 5.22 -40.41
N TYR A 19 -6.96 4.84 -40.72
CA TYR A 19 -8.14 5.65 -40.45
C TYR A 19 -8.28 5.97 -38.95
N TYR A 20 -8.23 4.95 -38.08
CA TYR A 20 -8.40 5.17 -36.64
C TYR A 20 -7.21 5.89 -36.00
N LEU A 21 -6.01 5.78 -36.56
CA LEU A 21 -4.87 6.56 -36.10
C LEU A 21 -5.02 8.05 -36.43
N SER A 22 -5.43 8.38 -37.66
CA SER A 22 -5.79 9.77 -38.02
C SER A 22 -6.94 10.29 -37.15
N TYR A 23 -7.94 9.45 -36.90
CA TYR A 23 -9.06 9.81 -36.02
C TYR A 23 -8.61 10.06 -34.58
N TYR A 24 -7.64 9.29 -34.06
CA TYR A 24 -7.06 9.52 -32.75
C TYR A 24 -6.43 10.91 -32.66
N GLU A 25 -5.63 11.28 -33.66
CA GLU A 25 -4.97 12.59 -33.74
C GLU A 25 -5.98 13.75 -33.81
N ASP A 26 -7.00 13.62 -34.66
CA ASP A 26 -7.96 14.69 -34.92
C ASP A 26 -8.98 14.87 -33.77
N CYS A 27 -9.38 13.78 -33.11
CA CYS A 27 -10.47 13.79 -32.14
C CYS A 27 -10.04 13.46 -30.70
N ILE A 28 -9.24 12.39 -30.49
CA ILE A 28 -8.94 11.91 -29.13
C ILE A 28 -7.93 12.84 -28.44
N CYS A 29 -6.93 13.35 -29.15
CA CYS A 29 -5.94 14.24 -28.57
C CYS A 29 -6.58 15.50 -27.97
N SER A 30 -7.60 16.07 -28.62
CA SER A 30 -8.29 17.28 -28.15
C SER A 30 -9.42 17.00 -27.16
N LEU A 31 -9.88 15.76 -27.05
CA LEU A 31 -11.03 15.37 -26.23
C LEU A 31 -10.74 15.51 -24.72
N PHE A 32 -9.55 15.09 -24.30
CA PHE A 32 -9.17 14.89 -22.90
C PHE A 32 -8.22 15.98 -22.38
N ILE A 33 -8.21 17.16 -23.00
CA ILE A 33 -7.34 18.26 -22.59
C ILE A 33 -8.08 19.58 -22.69
N VAL A 34 -7.78 20.55 -21.82
CA VAL A 34 -8.50 21.83 -21.79
C VAL A 34 -8.32 22.57 -23.12
N TYR A 35 -7.06 22.79 -23.53
CA TYR A 35 -6.70 23.35 -24.83
C TYR A 35 -5.68 22.45 -25.54
N ASP A 36 -5.92 22.19 -26.82
CA ASP A 36 -5.03 21.35 -27.63
C ASP A 36 -3.87 22.16 -28.21
N SER A 37 -2.66 21.58 -28.20
CA SER A 37 -1.44 22.21 -28.70
C SER A 37 -0.44 21.17 -29.21
N GLU A 38 0.63 21.60 -29.89
CA GLU A 38 1.73 20.71 -30.29
C GLU A 38 2.41 20.01 -29.10
N SER A 39 2.28 20.57 -27.88
CA SER A 39 2.86 20.02 -26.66
C SER A 39 1.99 18.93 -25.99
N ASN A 40 0.79 18.67 -26.52
CA ASN A 40 -0.21 17.75 -25.99
C ASN A 40 0.36 16.34 -25.69
N PRO A 41 0.27 15.87 -24.43
CA PRO A 41 0.73 14.55 -24.03
C PRO A 41 0.07 13.38 -24.79
N PHE A 42 -1.21 13.46 -25.14
CA PHE A 42 -1.90 12.43 -25.93
C PHE A 42 -1.36 12.33 -27.35
N ARG A 43 -0.93 13.45 -27.94
CA ARG A 43 -0.26 13.48 -29.25
C ARG A 43 1.16 12.91 -29.16
N LYS A 44 1.88 13.19 -28.07
CA LYS A 44 3.19 12.58 -27.79
C LYS A 44 3.11 11.07 -27.57
N LEU A 45 1.99 10.53 -27.06
CA LEU A 45 1.76 9.09 -27.00
C LEU A 45 1.69 8.44 -28.39
N MET A 46 1.28 9.19 -29.42
CA MET A 46 1.14 8.67 -30.78
C MET A 46 2.50 8.35 -31.42
N SER A 47 3.52 9.20 -31.21
CA SER A 47 4.87 8.94 -31.72
C SER A 47 5.49 7.69 -31.08
N LEU A 48 5.22 7.46 -29.79
CA LEU A 48 5.59 6.22 -29.10
C LEU A 48 4.77 5.02 -29.59
N ALA A 49 3.47 5.20 -29.84
CA ALA A 49 2.58 4.15 -30.32
C ALA A 49 3.05 3.58 -31.67
N LEU A 50 3.56 4.42 -32.58
CA LEU A 50 4.13 3.95 -33.85
C LEU A 50 5.35 3.04 -33.67
N SER A 51 6.04 3.12 -32.54
CA SER A 51 7.19 2.30 -32.19
C SER A 51 6.85 1.10 -31.27
N ASP A 52 5.64 1.05 -30.72
CA ASP A 52 5.20 0.02 -29.77
C ASP A 52 3.83 -0.57 -30.14
N ALA A 53 3.83 -1.87 -30.45
CA ALA A 53 2.65 -2.55 -30.93
C ALA A 53 1.53 -2.72 -29.88
N THR A 54 1.83 -2.61 -28.58
CA THR A 54 0.83 -2.71 -27.50
C THR A 54 0.11 -1.39 -27.34
N LEU A 55 0.87 -0.28 -27.28
CA LEU A 55 0.35 1.07 -27.18
C LEU A 55 -0.46 1.47 -28.42
N LEU A 56 0.00 1.09 -29.61
CA LEU A 56 -0.77 1.30 -30.84
C LEU A 56 -2.15 0.64 -30.79
N LYS A 57 -2.23 -0.61 -30.32
CA LYS A 57 -3.51 -1.32 -30.23
C LYS A 57 -4.44 -0.63 -29.22
N ALA A 58 -3.92 -0.11 -28.11
CA ALA A 58 -4.69 0.62 -27.12
C ALA A 58 -5.23 1.95 -27.67
N ALA A 59 -4.38 2.73 -28.38
CA ALA A 59 -4.79 3.97 -29.04
C ALA A 59 -5.88 3.74 -30.10
N LEU A 60 -5.71 2.73 -30.96
CA LEU A 60 -6.70 2.36 -31.97
C LEU A 60 -8.02 1.89 -31.34
N ALA A 61 -7.97 1.15 -30.23
CA ALA A 61 -9.17 0.74 -29.50
C ALA A 61 -9.95 1.95 -28.96
N LEU A 62 -9.25 2.93 -28.38
CA LEU A 62 -9.85 4.16 -27.87
C LEU A 62 -10.52 4.97 -28.98
N ALA A 63 -9.81 5.18 -30.09
CA ALA A 63 -10.32 5.87 -31.27
C ALA A 63 -11.55 5.18 -31.88
N ALA A 64 -11.49 3.85 -32.05
CA ALA A 64 -12.59 3.08 -32.61
C ALA A 64 -13.83 3.11 -31.71
N ARG A 65 -13.66 3.04 -30.39
CA ARG A 65 -14.78 3.14 -29.44
C ARG A 65 -15.43 4.51 -29.44
N HIS A 66 -14.64 5.59 -29.45
CA HIS A 66 -15.18 6.95 -29.57
C HIS A 66 -15.95 7.13 -30.89
N ARG A 67 -15.36 6.68 -32.01
CA ARG A 67 -16.00 6.76 -33.34
C ARG A 67 -17.34 6.04 -33.39
N ALA A 68 -17.44 4.89 -32.73
CA ALA A 68 -18.65 4.11 -32.62
C ALA A 68 -19.72 4.80 -31.75
N ASN A 69 -19.32 5.62 -30.76
CA ASN A 69 -20.26 6.38 -29.92
C ASN A 69 -20.90 7.57 -30.65
N LEU A 70 -20.28 8.12 -31.70
CA LEU A 70 -20.89 9.16 -32.53
C LEU A 70 -22.22 8.74 -33.16
N GLY A 71 -22.50 7.44 -33.22
CA GLY A 71 -23.78 6.93 -33.70
C GLY A 71 -24.93 7.02 -32.70
N TYR A 72 -24.70 7.37 -31.43
CA TYR A 72 -25.73 7.42 -30.40
C TYR A 72 -26.09 8.84 -29.99
N SER A 73 -27.37 9.06 -29.63
CA SER A 73 -27.81 10.25 -28.91
C SER A 73 -27.83 9.99 -27.40
N PHE A 74 -27.82 11.07 -26.62
CA PHE A 74 -27.85 11.02 -25.15
C PHE A 74 -29.03 10.20 -24.60
N GLN A 75 -30.22 10.35 -25.20
CA GLN A 75 -31.44 9.68 -24.74
C GLN A 75 -31.58 8.22 -25.22
N ARG A 76 -30.89 7.84 -26.29
CA ARG A 76 -31.09 6.55 -27.00
C ARG A 76 -29.90 5.59 -26.88
N TYR A 77 -29.00 5.85 -25.95
CA TYR A 77 -27.80 5.02 -25.80
C TYR A 77 -28.10 3.57 -25.37
N ASP A 78 -29.17 3.34 -24.60
CA ASP A 78 -29.57 2.01 -24.11
C ASP A 78 -30.50 1.24 -25.09
N GLU A 79 -30.79 1.78 -26.29
CA GLU A 79 -31.64 1.10 -27.26
C GLU A 79 -30.94 -0.14 -27.84
N GLU A 80 -31.66 -1.26 -27.96
CA GLU A 80 -31.11 -2.60 -28.31
C GLU A 80 -30.41 -2.68 -29.69
N SER A 81 -30.56 -1.68 -30.56
CA SER A 81 -29.99 -1.66 -31.90
C SER A 81 -29.14 -0.39 -32.13
N PRO A 82 -27.82 -0.51 -32.35
CA PRO A 82 -26.97 0.65 -32.65
C PRO A 82 -27.45 1.37 -33.91
N PRO A 83 -27.57 2.71 -33.91
CA PRO A 83 -27.94 3.47 -35.11
C PRO A 83 -26.85 3.50 -36.19
N THR A 84 -25.64 3.05 -35.86
CA THR A 84 -24.43 3.09 -36.70
C THR A 84 -24.21 1.78 -37.43
N HIS A 85 -23.56 1.83 -38.60
CA HIS A 85 -23.17 0.63 -39.35
C HIS A 85 -22.44 -0.38 -38.45
N LEU A 86 -22.94 -1.63 -38.42
CA LEU A 86 -22.45 -2.73 -37.58
C LEU A 86 -20.91 -2.89 -37.62
N HIS A 87 -20.29 -2.55 -38.75
CA HIS A 87 -18.86 -2.63 -38.97
C HIS A 87 -18.03 -1.77 -38.00
N VAL A 88 -18.50 -0.57 -37.63
CA VAL A 88 -17.75 0.34 -36.72
C VAL A 88 -17.75 -0.21 -35.28
N HIS A 89 -18.83 -0.87 -34.85
CA HIS A 89 -18.88 -1.54 -33.55
C HIS A 89 -18.04 -2.83 -33.54
N GLN A 90 -18.00 -3.56 -34.66
CA GLN A 90 -17.12 -4.71 -34.85
C GLN A 90 -15.64 -4.29 -34.79
N ASP A 91 -15.28 -3.16 -35.40
CA ASP A 91 -13.94 -2.59 -35.30
C ASP A 91 -13.60 -2.24 -33.85
N ALA A 92 -14.48 -1.51 -33.16
CA ALA A 92 -14.28 -1.13 -31.76
C ALA A 92 -14.05 -2.37 -30.86
N LEU A 93 -14.89 -3.40 -31.00
CA LEU A 93 -14.75 -4.66 -30.27
C LEU A 93 -13.45 -5.40 -30.65
N GLY A 94 -13.13 -5.43 -31.95
CA GLY A 94 -11.94 -6.10 -32.48
C GLY A 94 -10.63 -5.44 -32.02
N TYR A 95 -10.57 -4.10 -32.01
CA TYR A 95 -9.41 -3.38 -31.47
C TYR A 95 -9.31 -3.49 -29.95
N LYS A 96 -10.43 -3.43 -29.22
CA LYS A 96 -10.45 -3.69 -27.77
C LYS A 96 -9.91 -5.08 -27.43
N HIS A 97 -10.39 -6.12 -28.11
CA HIS A 97 -9.89 -7.48 -27.91
C HIS A 97 -8.38 -7.58 -28.18
N ARG A 98 -7.91 -6.96 -29.26
CA ARG A 98 -6.48 -6.90 -29.61
C ARG A 98 -5.65 -6.15 -28.56
N ALA A 99 -6.14 -5.03 -28.04
CA ALA A 99 -5.48 -4.23 -27.00
C ALA A 99 -5.37 -5.02 -25.69
N ILE A 100 -6.48 -5.58 -25.19
CA ILE A 100 -6.50 -6.37 -23.95
C ILE A 100 -5.58 -7.59 -24.06
N LYS A 101 -5.62 -8.29 -25.20
CA LYS A 101 -4.73 -9.44 -25.45
C LYS A 101 -3.26 -9.04 -25.48
N ALA A 102 -2.93 -7.91 -26.12
CA ALA A 102 -1.55 -7.44 -26.18
C ALA A 102 -1.04 -6.99 -24.81
N ILE A 103 -1.85 -6.29 -24.02
CA ILE A 103 -1.52 -5.90 -22.64
C ILE A 103 -1.38 -7.15 -21.78
N SER A 104 -2.29 -8.11 -21.86
CA SER A 104 -2.18 -9.38 -21.13
C SER A 104 -0.88 -10.12 -21.46
N ASN A 105 -0.50 -10.18 -22.74
CA ASN A 105 0.78 -10.76 -23.14
C ASN A 105 1.97 -9.97 -22.58
N ALA A 106 1.93 -8.63 -22.65
CA ALA A 106 2.99 -7.77 -22.13
C ALA A 106 3.15 -7.90 -20.60
N LEU A 107 2.05 -8.05 -19.86
CA LEU A 107 2.06 -8.26 -18.41
C LEU A 107 2.65 -9.61 -17.99
N ASN A 108 2.53 -10.63 -18.85
CA ASN A 108 3.12 -11.95 -18.61
C ASN A 108 4.59 -12.04 -19.06
N ASP A 109 5.13 -10.99 -19.68
CA ASP A 109 6.52 -10.89 -20.11
C ASP A 109 7.32 -10.01 -19.13
N PRO A 110 8.36 -10.54 -18.46
CA PRO A 110 9.13 -9.78 -17.45
C PRO A 110 9.79 -8.49 -17.97
N ILE A 111 10.06 -8.39 -19.27
CA ILE A 111 10.70 -7.23 -19.90
C ILE A 111 9.64 -6.23 -20.34
N LEU A 112 8.59 -6.69 -21.04
CA LEU A 112 7.53 -5.80 -21.55
C LEU A 112 6.67 -5.21 -20.42
N CYS A 113 6.45 -5.95 -19.33
CA CYS A 113 5.67 -5.50 -18.18
C CYS A 113 6.28 -4.25 -17.51
N ALA A 114 7.60 -4.07 -17.59
CA ALA A 114 8.31 -2.92 -17.03
C ALA A 114 8.36 -1.68 -17.96
N GLN A 115 7.90 -1.80 -19.21
CA GLN A 115 7.98 -0.72 -20.19
C GLN A 115 6.92 0.35 -19.96
N ASP A 116 7.30 1.61 -20.15
CA ASP A 116 6.39 2.75 -20.07
C ASP A 116 5.27 2.70 -21.13
N SER A 117 5.51 2.06 -22.27
CA SER A 117 4.47 1.79 -23.27
C SER A 117 3.36 0.88 -22.73
N THR A 118 3.70 -0.11 -21.90
CA THR A 118 2.72 -0.99 -21.22
C THR A 118 1.91 -0.21 -20.19
N VAL A 119 2.56 0.64 -19.39
CA VAL A 119 1.87 1.54 -18.44
C VAL A 119 0.92 2.49 -19.17
N ALA A 120 1.39 3.16 -20.24
CA ALA A 120 0.59 4.05 -21.06
C ALA A 120 -0.57 3.29 -21.74
N SER A 121 -0.37 2.04 -22.15
CA SER A 121 -1.42 1.20 -22.72
C SER A 121 -2.52 0.88 -21.72
N VAL A 122 -2.15 0.54 -20.48
CA VAL A 122 -3.12 0.30 -19.39
C VAL A 122 -3.85 1.59 -19.03
N PHE A 123 -3.16 2.73 -19.04
CA PHE A 123 -3.75 4.05 -18.82
C PHE A 123 -4.79 4.41 -19.89
N LEU A 124 -4.53 4.15 -21.18
CA LEU A 124 -5.53 4.37 -22.24
C LEU A 124 -6.78 3.50 -22.09
N LEU A 125 -6.71 2.35 -21.40
CA LEU A 125 -7.90 1.54 -21.10
C LEU A 125 -8.84 2.20 -20.08
N ILE A 126 -8.34 3.08 -19.21
CA ILE A 126 -9.17 3.88 -18.29
C ILE A 126 -10.11 4.77 -19.11
N PHE A 127 -9.58 5.46 -20.12
CA PHE A 127 -10.38 6.26 -21.05
C PHE A 127 -11.28 5.42 -21.96
N LEU A 128 -10.83 4.22 -22.34
CA LEU A 128 -11.66 3.32 -23.12
C LEU A 128 -12.92 2.93 -22.33
N ASP A 129 -12.78 2.61 -21.04
CA ASP A 129 -13.91 2.27 -20.18
C ASP A 129 -14.84 3.46 -19.92
N LEU A 130 -14.31 4.68 -19.84
CA LEU A 130 -15.09 5.92 -19.81
C LEU A 130 -15.99 6.08 -21.05
N LEU A 131 -15.49 5.69 -22.21
CA LEU A 131 -16.24 5.72 -23.47
C LEU A 131 -17.20 4.54 -23.62
N GLU A 132 -16.98 3.39 -22.97
CA GLU A 132 -17.71 2.17 -23.31
C GLU A 132 -18.80 1.78 -22.32
N SER A 133 -18.50 1.82 -21.02
CA SER A 133 -19.39 1.19 -20.03
C SER A 133 -19.79 2.14 -18.91
N GLY A 134 -18.91 3.07 -18.54
CA GLY A 134 -19.06 3.78 -17.27
C GLY A 134 -19.23 2.83 -16.09
N SER A 135 -18.75 1.58 -16.18
CA SER A 135 -18.83 0.58 -15.12
C SER A 135 -17.54 0.56 -14.30
N ASP A 136 -17.55 -0.12 -13.15
CA ASP A 136 -16.44 -0.22 -12.19
C ASP A 136 -15.12 -0.83 -12.69
N ARG A 137 -15.02 -1.17 -13.99
CA ARG A 137 -13.87 -1.86 -14.59
C ARG A 137 -12.62 -0.98 -14.72
N TRP A 138 -12.78 0.33 -14.92
CA TRP A 138 -11.66 1.27 -15.03
C TRP A 138 -10.79 1.28 -13.76
N ASN A 139 -11.36 0.96 -12.58
CA ASN A 139 -10.61 0.90 -11.32
C ASN A 139 -9.56 -0.23 -11.32
N PHE A 140 -9.82 -1.35 -12.01
CA PHE A 140 -8.81 -2.39 -12.18
C PHE A 140 -7.67 -1.92 -13.09
N HIS A 141 -7.97 -1.09 -14.09
CA HIS A 141 -6.96 -0.47 -14.94
C HIS A 141 -6.16 0.60 -14.17
N LEU A 142 -6.82 1.40 -13.33
CA LEU A 142 -6.18 2.37 -12.44
C LEU A 142 -5.19 1.69 -11.47
N GLU A 143 -5.67 0.71 -10.72
CA GLU A 143 -4.84 -0.04 -9.77
C GLU A 143 -3.74 -0.85 -10.47
N GLY A 144 -4.03 -1.37 -11.66
CA GLY A 144 -3.03 -2.01 -12.53
C GLY A 144 -1.92 -1.03 -12.93
N ALA A 145 -2.28 0.17 -13.40
CA ALA A 145 -1.32 1.21 -13.75
C ALA A 145 -0.46 1.63 -12.55
N LYS A 146 -1.07 1.86 -11.38
CA LYS A 146 -0.34 2.18 -10.13
C LYS A 146 0.70 1.12 -9.78
N LYS A 147 0.32 -0.16 -9.84
CA LYS A 147 1.23 -1.28 -9.55
C LYS A 147 2.39 -1.34 -10.54
N LEU A 148 2.13 -1.14 -11.83
CA LEU A 148 3.15 -1.14 -12.87
C LEU A 148 4.11 0.05 -12.74
N ILE A 149 3.60 1.23 -12.40
CA ILE A 149 4.43 2.41 -12.19
C ILE A 149 5.38 2.20 -11.00
N ARG A 150 4.86 1.69 -9.87
CA ARG A 150 5.70 1.33 -8.71
C ARG A 150 6.76 0.28 -9.08
N PHE A 151 6.36 -0.73 -9.86
CA PHE A 151 7.27 -1.77 -10.35
C PHE A 151 8.38 -1.21 -11.28
N SER A 152 8.03 -0.29 -12.19
CA SER A 152 8.98 0.34 -13.12
C SER A 152 9.97 1.28 -12.43
N GLN A 153 9.55 1.99 -11.36
CA GLN A 153 10.44 2.85 -10.55
C GLN A 153 11.60 2.08 -9.87
N HIS A 154 11.45 0.76 -9.66
CA HIS A 154 12.46 -0.08 -9.02
C HIS A 154 13.51 -0.64 -10.01
N GLN A 155 13.32 -0.46 -11.33
CA GLN A 155 14.28 -0.88 -12.35
C GLN A 155 15.06 0.33 -12.87
N ALA A 156 16.31 0.49 -12.43
CA ALA A 156 17.20 1.61 -12.73
C ALA A 156 17.55 1.76 -14.23
N ARG A 157 16.66 2.40 -15.01
CA ARG A 157 16.99 3.01 -16.30
C ARG A 157 16.47 4.43 -16.29
N GLU A 158 17.34 5.41 -16.53
CA GLU A 158 16.90 6.79 -16.75
C GLU A 158 16.03 6.83 -18.01
N PRO A 159 14.71 7.10 -17.90
CA PRO A 159 13.87 7.26 -19.06
C PRO A 159 14.27 8.56 -19.77
N GLY A 160 14.33 8.54 -21.11
CA GLY A 160 14.51 9.77 -21.88
C GLY A 160 13.44 10.82 -21.54
N GLN A 161 13.74 12.10 -21.75
CA GLN A 161 12.90 13.24 -21.33
C GLN A 161 11.42 13.12 -21.73
N THR A 162 11.12 12.61 -22.94
CA THR A 162 9.74 12.38 -23.42
C THR A 162 8.98 11.36 -22.57
N VAL A 163 9.66 10.29 -22.14
CA VAL A 163 9.06 9.21 -21.34
C VAL A 163 8.81 9.68 -19.91
N LYS A 164 9.72 10.49 -19.36
CA LYS A 164 9.53 11.14 -18.05
C LYS A 164 8.30 12.05 -18.05
N LEU A 165 8.15 12.91 -19.05
CA LEU A 165 6.97 13.79 -19.19
C LEU A 165 5.65 13.02 -19.28
N ILE A 166 5.65 11.88 -19.97
CA ILE A 166 4.46 11.02 -20.07
C ILE A 166 4.15 10.34 -18.75
N ARG A 167 5.16 9.90 -18.00
CA ARG A 167 4.99 9.30 -16.68
C ARG A 167 4.43 10.33 -15.68
N ASP A 168 4.98 11.54 -15.68
CA ASP A 168 4.51 12.65 -14.84
C ASP A 168 3.06 13.01 -15.20
N PHE A 169 2.73 13.05 -16.49
CA PHE A 169 1.37 13.23 -16.97
C PHE A 169 0.42 12.13 -16.47
N ILE A 170 0.77 10.85 -16.64
CA ILE A 170 -0.05 9.72 -16.18
C ILE A 170 -0.26 9.78 -14.66
N HIS A 171 0.77 10.09 -13.88
CA HIS A 171 0.66 10.28 -12.43
C HIS A 171 -0.32 11.40 -12.06
N SER A 172 -0.19 12.55 -12.71
CA SER A 172 -1.11 13.68 -12.51
C SER A 172 -2.56 13.28 -12.80
N GLN A 173 -2.77 12.51 -13.88
CA GLN A 173 -4.10 12.03 -14.25
C GLN A 173 -4.66 11.01 -13.26
N ILE A 174 -3.84 10.11 -12.74
CA ILE A 174 -4.25 9.17 -11.69
C ILE A 174 -4.64 9.91 -10.41
N TYR A 175 -3.82 10.89 -9.97
CA TYR A 175 -4.11 11.70 -8.79
C TYR A 175 -5.41 12.48 -8.94
N LEU A 176 -5.62 13.06 -10.13
CA LEU A 176 -6.86 13.71 -10.49
C LEU A 176 -7.98 12.68 -10.32
N ILE A 177 -7.98 11.56 -11.08
CA ILE A 177 -8.92 10.40 -11.08
C ILE A 177 -9.18 9.75 -9.69
N GLU A 178 -8.37 9.99 -8.67
CA GLU A 178 -8.66 9.54 -7.30
C GLU A 178 -9.38 10.61 -6.47
N THR A 179 -9.09 11.88 -6.75
CA THR A 179 -9.48 13.03 -5.93
C THR A 179 -10.93 13.48 -6.13
N LEU A 180 -11.42 13.62 -7.36
CA LEU A 180 -12.76 14.20 -7.64
C LEU A 180 -13.97 13.25 -7.61
N GLY A 181 -13.87 11.96 -7.60
CA GLY A 181 -13.21 11.31 -6.54
C GLY A 181 -14.03 10.18 -5.99
N ALA A 182 -13.33 9.56 -5.06
CA ALA A 182 -13.69 9.72 -3.66
C ALA A 182 -15.03 10.45 -3.41
N THR A 183 -15.22 11.72 -3.83
CA THR A 183 -16.45 12.50 -3.68
C THR A 183 -17.76 11.75 -3.92
N PHE A 184 -17.86 10.91 -4.97
CA PHE A 184 -19.13 10.28 -5.37
C PHE A 184 -19.25 8.82 -4.98
N VAL A 185 -18.34 8.34 -4.15
CA VAL A 185 -18.26 6.92 -3.81
C VAL A 185 -18.23 6.71 -2.32
N ARG A 186 -18.48 5.47 -1.92
CA ARG A 186 -18.41 5.11 -0.50
C ARG A 186 -17.06 5.54 0.07
N PRO A 187 -17.03 5.96 1.34
CA PRO A 187 -15.80 6.21 2.06
C PRO A 187 -14.74 5.11 2.00
N ASN A 188 -13.46 5.51 2.06
CA ASN A 188 -12.26 4.65 2.12
C ASN A 188 -12.01 3.81 0.86
N LEU A 189 -12.59 4.22 -0.26
CA LEU A 189 -12.69 3.38 -1.44
C LEU A 189 -11.60 3.67 -2.47
N LEU A 190 -11.22 4.95 -2.60
CA LEU A 190 -10.11 5.44 -3.45
C LEU A 190 -9.06 6.24 -2.69
N THR A 191 -9.40 6.70 -1.50
CA THR A 191 -8.59 7.53 -0.63
C THR A 191 -7.54 6.65 0.06
N ASP A 192 -6.34 6.57 -0.52
CA ASP A 192 -5.16 6.06 0.20
C ASP A 192 -4.80 7.04 1.35
N SER A 193 -4.48 6.49 2.51
CA SER A 193 -4.44 7.15 3.83
C SER A 193 -3.22 8.07 4.10
N ASN A 194 -2.52 8.56 3.08
CA ASN A 194 -1.41 9.51 3.30
C ASN A 194 -1.41 10.70 2.30
N PRO A 195 -2.09 11.82 2.63
CA PRO A 195 -2.15 13.01 1.76
C PRO A 195 -0.80 13.70 1.55
N LEU A 196 0.16 13.53 2.46
CA LEU A 196 1.44 14.27 2.45
C LEU A 196 2.58 13.56 1.72
N GLU A 197 2.53 12.24 1.55
CA GLU A 197 3.56 11.49 0.80
C GLU A 197 3.40 11.60 -0.71
N GLN A 198 2.17 11.68 -1.21
CA GLN A 198 1.90 11.74 -2.66
C GLN A 198 1.94 13.16 -3.23
N ALA A 199 1.65 14.19 -2.42
CA ALA A 199 1.81 15.60 -2.80
C ALA A 199 3.28 16.01 -2.99
N ARG A 200 4.24 15.21 -2.51
CA ARG A 200 5.69 15.49 -2.61
C ARG A 200 6.36 15.00 -3.89
N VAL A 201 5.67 14.25 -4.76
CA VAL A 201 6.33 13.59 -5.91
C VAL A 201 6.47 14.48 -7.15
N VAL A 202 5.81 15.65 -7.22
CA VAL A 202 6.10 16.61 -8.31
C VAL A 202 6.18 18.03 -7.74
N PRO A 203 7.38 18.62 -7.59
CA PRO A 203 7.51 20.06 -7.59
C PRO A 203 7.03 20.53 -8.98
N LYS A 204 5.79 21.01 -9.08
CA LYS A 204 5.28 21.65 -10.29
C LYS A 204 5.93 23.04 -10.41
N GLU A 205 7.20 23.07 -10.81
CA GLU A 205 7.66 24.21 -11.59
C GLU A 205 6.85 24.18 -12.89
N THR A 206 5.83 25.03 -12.95
CA THR A 206 5.00 25.38 -14.12
C THR A 206 4.10 24.27 -14.70
N GLU A 207 2.91 24.08 -14.11
CA GLU A 207 1.78 23.47 -14.83
C GLU A 207 1.37 24.41 -15.98
N ALA A 208 1.75 24.06 -17.21
CA ALA A 208 1.23 24.74 -18.39
C ALA A 208 -0.24 24.34 -18.59
N VAL A 209 -1.10 25.30 -18.98
CA VAL A 209 -2.52 25.06 -19.28
C VAL A 209 -2.71 23.90 -20.27
N GLU A 210 -1.78 23.76 -21.22
CA GLU A 210 -1.72 22.71 -22.24
C GLU A 210 -1.41 21.30 -21.70
N GLN A 211 -1.15 21.15 -20.40
CA GLN A 211 -0.92 19.86 -19.74
C GLN A 211 -2.01 19.54 -18.69
N SER A 212 -2.97 20.45 -18.50
CA SER A 212 -4.07 20.27 -17.57
C SER A 212 -5.25 19.56 -18.25
N PHE A 213 -5.75 18.50 -17.61
CA PHE A 213 -6.80 17.62 -18.14
C PHE A 213 -8.23 18.10 -17.82
N LEU A 214 -8.46 18.67 -16.63
CA LEU A 214 -9.75 19.27 -16.24
C LEU A 214 -9.68 20.76 -15.93
N GLY A 215 -8.51 21.39 -15.99
CA GLY A 215 -8.36 22.81 -15.65
C GLY A 215 -8.75 23.15 -14.20
N CYS A 216 -8.77 22.17 -13.31
CA CYS A 216 -8.99 22.39 -11.88
C CYS A 216 -7.67 22.82 -11.24
N PRO A 217 -7.61 23.96 -10.53
CA PRO A 217 -6.43 24.38 -9.78
C PRO A 217 -5.97 23.30 -8.79
N ASP A 218 -4.68 22.98 -8.76
CA ASP A 218 -4.10 22.01 -7.80
C ASP A 218 -4.47 22.33 -6.35
N TYR A 219 -4.50 23.61 -6.00
CA TYR A 219 -4.90 24.07 -4.67
C TYR A 219 -6.31 23.59 -4.30
N LEU A 220 -7.26 23.68 -5.24
CA LEU A 220 -8.63 23.19 -5.05
C LEU A 220 -8.69 21.67 -5.04
N LEU A 221 -7.89 20.98 -5.87
CA LEU A 221 -7.78 19.52 -5.83
C LEU A 221 -7.30 19.01 -4.46
N ILE A 222 -6.25 19.64 -3.91
CA ILE A 222 -5.74 19.31 -2.56
C ILE A 222 -6.84 19.52 -1.51
N ALA A 223 -7.57 20.64 -1.59
CA ALA A 223 -8.68 20.90 -0.67
C ALA A 223 -9.79 19.84 -0.76
N ILE A 224 -10.23 19.48 -1.98
CA ILE A 224 -11.24 18.43 -2.21
C ILE A 224 -10.77 17.07 -1.66
N ARG A 225 -9.48 16.74 -1.80
CA ARG A 225 -8.90 15.52 -1.23
C ARG A 225 -8.92 15.54 0.30
N CYS A 226 -8.52 16.65 0.93
CA CYS A 226 -8.55 16.81 2.39
C CYS A 226 -9.97 16.69 2.96
N ILE A 227 -10.96 17.29 2.28
CA ILE A 227 -12.37 17.17 2.64
C ILE A 227 -12.81 15.71 2.54
N SER A 228 -12.46 15.01 1.45
CA SER A 228 -12.81 13.60 1.25
C SER A 228 -12.20 12.66 2.28
N LEU A 229 -10.95 12.90 2.71
CA LEU A 229 -10.32 12.12 3.78
C LEU A 229 -11.04 12.30 5.13
N SER A 230 -11.43 13.54 5.45
CA SER A 230 -12.18 13.81 6.68
C SER A 230 -13.59 13.23 6.63
N ARG A 231 -14.25 13.30 5.47
CA ARG A 231 -15.51 12.59 5.22
C ARG A 231 -15.36 11.09 5.43
N ASP A 232 -14.27 10.52 4.95
CA ASP A 232 -14.12 9.06 4.97
C ASP A 232 -13.93 8.48 6.37
N SER A 233 -13.47 9.33 7.27
CA SER A 233 -13.33 9.02 8.69
C SER A 233 -14.70 8.98 9.40
N ILE A 234 -15.78 9.56 8.83
CA ILE A 234 -17.12 9.68 9.45
C ILE A 234 -17.71 8.33 9.90
N HIS A 235 -17.27 7.22 9.29
CA HIS A 235 -17.77 5.88 9.59
C HIS A 235 -17.10 5.18 10.77
N ASP A 236 -16.01 5.72 11.29
CA ASP A 236 -15.31 5.15 12.44
C ASP A 236 -15.85 5.74 13.74
N PRO A 237 -16.00 4.95 14.82
CA PRO A 237 -16.41 5.48 16.12
C PRO A 237 -15.34 6.43 16.65
N PHE A 238 -15.59 7.73 16.53
CA PHE A 238 -14.68 8.75 17.03
C PHE A 238 -14.75 8.89 18.55
N ASP A 239 -13.59 9.10 19.17
CA ASP A 239 -13.54 9.83 20.43
C ASP A 239 -13.81 11.33 20.18
N GLN A 240 -14.13 12.06 21.25
CA GLN A 240 -14.52 13.46 21.16
C GLN A 240 -13.39 14.36 20.59
N GLU A 241 -12.13 13.99 20.82
CA GLU A 241 -10.96 14.76 20.38
C GLU A 241 -10.74 14.63 18.86
N THR A 242 -10.90 13.42 18.32
CA THR A 242 -10.78 13.12 16.89
C THR A 242 -11.91 13.77 16.09
N LEU A 243 -13.13 13.76 16.62
CA LEU A 243 -14.26 14.45 16.00
C LEU A 243 -14.02 15.97 15.90
N GLU A 244 -13.50 16.60 16.96
CA GLU A 244 -13.17 18.03 16.95
C GLU A 244 -12.01 18.35 15.99
N TYR A 245 -11.02 17.46 15.86
CA TYR A 245 -9.96 17.58 14.87
C TYR A 245 -10.51 17.61 13.43
N HIS A 246 -11.38 16.67 13.06
CA HIS A 246 -11.96 16.63 11.71
C HIS A 246 -12.86 17.83 11.43
N LYS A 247 -13.65 18.29 12.41
CA LYS A 247 -14.44 19.53 12.28
C LYS A 247 -13.55 20.73 12.00
N TYR A 248 -12.50 20.91 12.82
CA TYR A 248 -11.55 22.01 12.66
C TYR A 248 -10.84 21.96 11.30
N ASN A 249 -10.40 20.76 10.88
CA ASN A 249 -9.70 20.58 9.61
C ASN A 249 -10.60 20.92 8.42
N VAL A 250 -11.82 20.36 8.36
CA VAL A 250 -12.76 20.65 7.26
C VAL A 250 -13.14 22.13 7.24
N ALA A 251 -13.44 22.74 8.40
CA ALA A 251 -13.77 24.17 8.48
C ALA A 251 -12.61 25.04 7.97
N SER A 252 -11.37 24.72 8.36
CA SER A 252 -10.17 25.45 7.92
C SER A 252 -9.97 25.31 6.40
N VAL A 253 -10.12 24.10 5.86
CA VAL A 253 -10.00 23.84 4.42
C VAL A 253 -11.09 24.56 3.62
N VAL A 254 -12.34 24.58 4.11
CA VAL A 254 -13.43 25.33 3.47
C VAL A 254 -13.12 26.82 3.44
N GLN A 255 -12.65 27.40 4.55
CA GLN A 255 -12.23 28.80 4.59
C GLN A 255 -11.11 29.09 3.57
N MET A 256 -10.12 28.20 3.48
CA MET A 256 -9.03 28.29 2.50
C MET A 256 -9.53 28.23 1.06
N VAL A 257 -10.55 27.44 0.76
CA VAL A 257 -11.20 27.40 -0.56
C VAL A 257 -11.91 28.73 -0.83
N THR A 258 -12.65 29.27 0.15
CA THR A 258 -13.34 30.56 0.03
C THR A 258 -12.39 31.72 -0.25
N GLU A 259 -11.19 31.70 0.31
CA GLU A 259 -10.16 32.73 0.10
C GLU A 259 -9.41 32.57 -1.24
N PHE A 260 -9.59 31.46 -1.96
CA PHE A 260 -8.89 31.22 -3.23
C PHE A 260 -9.30 32.19 -4.33
N ASP A 261 -8.32 32.90 -4.91
CA ASP A 261 -8.50 33.85 -6.01
C ASP A 261 -8.32 33.15 -7.37
N CYS A 262 -9.47 32.87 -8.02
CA CYS A 262 -9.51 32.19 -9.32
C CYS A 262 -8.91 33.04 -10.45
N TRP A 263 -9.01 34.37 -10.36
CA TRP A 263 -8.47 35.28 -11.36
C TRP A 263 -6.95 35.33 -11.27
N ALA A 264 -6.43 35.52 -10.05
CA ALA A 264 -5.00 35.53 -9.81
C ALA A 264 -4.36 34.20 -10.23
N TRP A 265 -5.02 33.07 -9.97
CA TRP A 265 -4.56 31.78 -10.47
C TRP A 265 -4.50 31.76 -12.00
N ALA A 266 -5.58 32.13 -12.70
CA ALA A 266 -5.65 32.07 -14.16
C ALA A 266 -4.61 32.97 -14.86
N VAL A 267 -4.32 34.16 -14.29
CA VAL A 267 -3.32 35.11 -14.82
C VAL A 267 -1.88 34.60 -14.65
N ASN A 268 -1.60 33.89 -13.57
CA ASN A 268 -0.25 33.43 -13.25
C ASN A 268 0.12 32.09 -13.91
N LEU A 269 -0.78 31.50 -14.70
CA LEU A 269 -0.48 30.29 -15.46
C LEU A 269 0.47 30.60 -16.64
N PRO A 270 1.52 29.80 -16.86
CA PRO A 270 2.38 29.92 -18.04
C PRO A 270 1.55 29.73 -19.31
N GLN A 271 1.37 30.80 -20.07
CA GLN A 271 0.65 30.76 -21.35
C GLN A 271 1.65 30.59 -22.50
N SER A 272 1.31 29.75 -23.48
CA SER A 272 2.01 29.75 -24.77
C SER A 272 1.58 30.98 -25.59
N ASP A 273 2.44 31.43 -26.50
CA ASP A 273 2.33 32.66 -27.32
C ASP A 273 1.01 32.84 -28.11
N GLN A 274 0.04 31.92 -28.01
CA GLN A 274 -1.18 31.89 -28.82
C GLN A 274 -2.50 32.07 -28.06
N THR A 275 -2.53 32.23 -26.72
CA THR A 275 -3.80 32.34 -25.99
C THR A 275 -4.25 33.78 -25.72
N GLN A 276 -5.35 34.17 -26.37
CA GLN A 276 -6.02 35.48 -26.33
C GLN A 276 -6.61 35.79 -24.94
N GLU A 277 -6.88 37.07 -24.62
CA GLU A 277 -7.52 37.55 -23.36
C GLU A 277 -8.75 36.73 -22.91
N ASN A 278 -9.47 36.08 -23.84
CA ASN A 278 -10.60 35.21 -23.54
C ASN A 278 -10.22 33.96 -22.72
N ALA A 279 -8.99 33.44 -22.85
CA ALA A 279 -8.55 32.24 -22.15
C ALA A 279 -8.42 32.42 -20.62
N ILE A 280 -8.05 33.63 -20.16
CA ILE A 280 -7.94 33.93 -18.72
C ILE A 280 -9.33 33.98 -18.07
N ASN A 281 -10.28 34.66 -18.72
CA ASN A 281 -11.67 34.72 -18.27
C ASN A 281 -12.28 33.31 -18.19
N ASP A 282 -12.06 32.51 -19.23
CA ASP A 282 -12.51 31.13 -19.36
C ASP A 282 -11.94 30.23 -18.24
N LEU A 283 -10.62 30.27 -18.00
CA LEU A 283 -9.98 29.49 -16.95
C LEU A 283 -10.41 29.94 -15.55
N SER A 284 -10.51 31.25 -15.31
CA SER A 284 -11.01 31.80 -14.05
C SER A 284 -12.43 31.33 -13.77
N MET A 285 -13.30 31.33 -14.79
CA MET A 285 -14.67 30.84 -14.70
C MET A 285 -14.73 29.34 -14.39
N LEU A 286 -13.87 28.52 -15.04
CA LEU A 286 -13.77 27.10 -14.74
C LEU A 286 -13.31 26.85 -13.31
N ALA A 287 -12.25 27.54 -12.86
CA ALA A 287 -11.76 27.47 -11.48
C ALA A 287 -12.83 27.90 -10.46
N ALA A 288 -13.60 28.94 -10.75
CA ALA A 288 -14.70 29.39 -9.91
C ALA A 288 -15.78 28.30 -9.75
N SER A 289 -16.10 27.54 -10.80
CA SER A 289 -17.05 26.42 -10.70
C SER A 289 -16.56 25.32 -9.77
N TYR A 290 -15.26 24.99 -9.81
CA TYR A 290 -14.64 24.01 -8.90
C TYR A 290 -14.58 24.54 -7.47
N LYS A 291 -14.26 25.82 -7.28
CA LYS A 291 -14.26 26.49 -5.97
C LYS A 291 -15.64 26.39 -5.32
N LEU A 292 -16.68 26.82 -6.02
CA LEU A 292 -18.06 26.80 -5.53
C LEU A 292 -18.53 25.37 -5.22
N GLY A 293 -18.18 24.39 -6.08
CA GLY A 293 -18.48 22.98 -5.81
C GLY A 293 -17.74 22.44 -4.59
N ALA A 294 -16.47 22.83 -4.37
CA ALA A 294 -15.67 22.43 -3.21
C ALA A 294 -16.19 23.04 -1.90
N GLU A 295 -16.65 24.29 -1.93
CA GLU A 295 -17.32 24.94 -0.79
C GLU A 295 -18.61 24.21 -0.41
N ILE A 296 -19.46 23.90 -1.40
CA ILE A 296 -20.69 23.13 -1.17
C ILE A 296 -20.36 21.76 -0.58
N TYR A 297 -19.42 21.03 -1.19
CA TYR A 297 -19.03 19.69 -0.72
C TYR A 297 -18.46 19.73 0.71
N GLY A 298 -17.53 20.64 0.98
CA GLY A 298 -16.94 20.80 2.31
C GLY A 298 -17.96 21.22 3.37
N GLN A 299 -18.88 22.13 3.03
CA GLN A 299 -19.97 22.52 3.92
C GLN A 299 -20.88 21.34 4.26
N ARG A 300 -21.17 20.45 3.31
CA ARG A 300 -21.99 19.25 3.57
C ARG A 300 -21.28 18.19 4.40
N VAL A 301 -19.97 18.03 4.24
CA VAL A 301 -19.16 17.19 5.13
C VAL A 301 -19.14 17.78 6.55
N LEU A 302 -18.97 19.11 6.67
CA LEU A 302 -18.99 19.80 7.96
C LEU A 302 -20.36 19.71 8.64
N ASP A 303 -21.45 19.90 7.89
CA ASP A 303 -22.82 19.73 8.37
C ASP A 303 -23.06 18.31 8.92
N THR A 304 -22.50 17.30 8.25
CA THR A 304 -22.57 15.91 8.69
C THR A 304 -21.81 15.70 10.00
N LEU A 305 -20.58 16.24 10.12
CA LEU A 305 -19.74 16.15 11.33
C LEU A 305 -20.32 16.94 12.52
N CYS A 306 -21.01 18.06 12.26
CA CYS A 306 -21.59 18.94 13.27
C CYS A 306 -23.06 18.63 13.58
N HIS A 307 -23.69 17.73 12.84
CA HIS A 307 -25.14 17.48 12.85
C HIS A 307 -25.96 18.77 12.63
N THR A 308 -25.47 19.64 11.74
CA THR A 308 -26.13 20.88 11.31
C THR A 308 -26.68 20.75 9.89
N ASN A 309 -27.44 21.74 9.45
CA ASN A 309 -27.87 21.84 8.05
C ASN A 309 -27.79 23.30 7.63
N THR A 310 -26.64 23.68 7.08
CA THR A 310 -26.37 25.05 6.64
C THR A 310 -27.05 25.29 5.30
N SER A 311 -27.64 26.47 5.12
CA SER A 311 -28.20 26.83 3.82
C SER A 311 -27.08 27.10 2.83
N ILE A 312 -27.10 26.42 1.69
CA ILE A 312 -26.16 26.61 0.58
C ILE A 312 -26.82 27.25 -0.65
N THR A 313 -28.02 27.81 -0.52
CA THR A 313 -28.84 28.28 -1.65
C THR A 313 -28.10 29.31 -2.49
N ASP A 314 -27.38 30.24 -1.86
CA ASP A 314 -26.61 31.27 -2.56
C ASP A 314 -25.40 30.68 -3.31
N LEU A 315 -24.71 29.71 -2.69
CA LEU A 315 -23.58 29.00 -3.31
C LEU A 315 -24.05 28.16 -4.50
N LEU A 316 -25.16 27.43 -4.35
CA LEU A 316 -25.75 26.62 -5.41
C LEU A 316 -26.21 27.49 -6.60
N THR A 317 -26.82 28.64 -6.31
CA THR A 317 -27.25 29.60 -7.35
C THR A 317 -26.04 30.12 -8.13
N GLN A 318 -24.95 30.49 -7.45
CA GLN A 318 -23.70 30.92 -8.07
C GLN A 318 -23.06 29.80 -8.90
N LEU A 319 -23.06 28.56 -8.38
CA LEU A 319 -22.53 27.40 -9.10
C LEU A 319 -23.32 27.13 -10.38
N ILE A 320 -24.65 27.17 -10.33
CA ILE A 320 -25.50 26.99 -11.52
C ILE A 320 -25.28 28.12 -12.53
N GLN A 321 -25.08 29.36 -12.08
CA GLN A 321 -24.74 30.48 -12.97
C GLN A 321 -23.37 30.28 -13.64
N SER A 322 -22.38 29.80 -12.88
CA SER A 322 -21.06 29.45 -13.42
C SER A 322 -21.15 28.33 -14.46
N ILE A 323 -21.94 27.28 -14.20
CA ILE A 323 -22.21 26.19 -15.17
C ILE A 323 -22.90 26.72 -16.43
N LYS A 324 -23.88 27.63 -16.30
CA LYS A 324 -24.52 28.28 -17.46
C LYS A 324 -23.52 29.00 -18.34
N ALA A 325 -22.59 29.73 -17.74
CA ALA A 325 -21.55 30.43 -18.47
C ALA A 325 -20.56 29.44 -19.13
N LEU A 326 -20.23 28.33 -18.48
CA LEU A 326 -19.41 27.25 -19.07
C LEU A 326 -20.11 26.54 -20.23
N CYS A 327 -21.43 26.36 -20.20
CA CYS A 327 -22.19 25.82 -21.33
C CYS A 327 -22.13 26.70 -22.59
N ALA A 328 -21.90 28.01 -22.43
CA ALA A 328 -21.70 28.92 -23.55
C ALA A 328 -20.28 28.84 -24.14
N SER A 329 -19.33 28.21 -23.45
CA SER A 329 -17.97 27.99 -23.93
C SER A 329 -17.88 26.71 -24.77
N ASP A 330 -17.22 26.80 -25.92
CA ASP A 330 -17.07 25.66 -26.81
C ASP A 330 -16.15 24.56 -26.27
N ASN A 331 -15.17 24.93 -25.42
CA ASN A 331 -14.10 24.03 -25.02
C ASN A 331 -14.12 23.65 -23.53
N LEU A 332 -14.70 24.46 -22.65
CA LEU A 332 -14.56 24.24 -21.20
C LEU A 332 -15.64 23.34 -20.59
N LEU A 333 -16.81 23.22 -21.22
CA LEU A 333 -17.89 22.40 -20.68
C LEU A 333 -17.46 20.94 -20.43
N LYS A 334 -16.58 20.39 -21.29
CA LYS A 334 -16.02 19.04 -21.13
C LYS A 334 -15.18 18.85 -19.86
N CYS A 335 -14.83 19.94 -19.16
CA CYS A 335 -14.09 19.94 -17.91
C CYS A 335 -14.98 20.17 -16.66
N ALA A 336 -16.30 20.38 -16.84
CA ALA A 336 -17.20 20.81 -15.78
C ALA A 336 -18.09 19.69 -15.20
N LEU A 337 -17.80 18.42 -15.50
CA LEU A 337 -18.63 17.29 -15.06
C LEU A 337 -18.78 17.23 -13.52
N TRP A 338 -17.68 17.41 -12.79
CA TRP A 338 -17.69 17.38 -11.33
C TRP A 338 -18.55 18.51 -10.72
N PRO A 339 -18.36 19.80 -11.09
CA PRO A 339 -19.25 20.89 -10.70
C PRO A 339 -20.74 20.62 -11.02
N ILE A 340 -21.04 20.08 -12.21
CA ILE A 340 -22.43 19.76 -12.63
C ILE A 340 -23.04 18.70 -11.70
N CYS A 341 -22.27 17.67 -11.32
CA CYS A 341 -22.75 16.61 -10.44
C CYS A 341 -22.98 17.12 -9.01
N ILE A 342 -22.10 17.97 -8.48
CA ILE A 342 -22.29 18.61 -7.16
C ILE A 342 -23.57 19.47 -7.16
N ALA A 343 -23.74 20.33 -8.18
CA ALA A 343 -24.96 21.12 -8.32
C ALA A 343 -26.21 20.22 -8.41
N GLY A 344 -26.13 19.12 -9.16
CA GLY A 344 -27.22 18.16 -9.30
C GLY A 344 -27.64 17.50 -8.00
N LEU A 345 -26.69 17.10 -7.15
CA LEU A 345 -26.97 16.42 -5.88
C LEU A 345 -27.62 17.33 -4.83
N GLU A 346 -27.46 18.65 -4.96
CA GLU A 346 -28.02 19.65 -4.04
C GLU A 346 -29.22 20.40 -4.63
N CYS A 347 -29.52 20.23 -5.93
CA CYS A 347 -30.57 20.95 -6.62
C CYS A 347 -31.98 20.40 -6.32
N ASP A 348 -32.88 21.30 -5.89
CA ASP A 348 -34.27 20.98 -5.58
C ASP A 348 -35.30 21.55 -6.57
N GLN A 349 -34.94 22.57 -7.36
CA GLN A 349 -35.87 23.22 -8.29
C GLN A 349 -35.98 22.44 -9.60
N ALA A 350 -37.20 22.13 -10.04
CA ALA A 350 -37.43 21.36 -11.27
C ALA A 350 -36.77 22.00 -12.51
N GLY A 351 -36.89 23.33 -12.67
CA GLY A 351 -36.29 24.03 -13.81
C GLY A 351 -34.75 24.02 -13.81
N GLU A 352 -34.12 23.97 -12.63
CA GLU A 352 -32.66 23.85 -12.50
C GLU A 352 -32.19 22.41 -12.76
N ARG A 353 -32.98 21.42 -12.32
CA ARG A 353 -32.74 19.99 -12.64
C ARG A 353 -32.77 19.74 -14.14
N ASP A 354 -33.77 20.28 -14.84
CA ASP A 354 -33.88 20.16 -16.30
C ASP A 354 -32.67 20.80 -17.00
N PHE A 355 -32.25 21.99 -16.54
CA PHE A 355 -31.04 22.65 -17.03
C PHE A 355 -29.79 21.79 -16.83
N LEU A 356 -29.58 21.21 -15.65
CA LEU A 356 -28.40 20.38 -15.38
C LEU A 356 -28.37 19.11 -16.24
N ILE A 357 -29.53 18.50 -16.53
CA ILE A 357 -29.60 17.38 -17.48
C ILE A 357 -29.26 17.83 -18.89
N GLN A 358 -29.73 19.00 -19.33
CA GLN A 358 -29.34 19.57 -20.63
C GLN A 358 -27.84 19.89 -20.70
N SER A 359 -27.23 20.33 -19.59
CA SER A 359 -25.77 20.51 -19.51
C SER A 359 -25.02 19.19 -19.67
N LEU A 360 -25.51 18.10 -19.07
CA LEU A 360 -24.95 16.75 -19.23
C LEU A 360 -25.14 16.20 -20.65
N GLU A 361 -26.25 16.55 -21.31
CA GLU A 361 -26.47 16.23 -22.72
C GLU A 361 -25.49 16.98 -23.64
N GLN A 362 -25.28 18.28 -23.42
CA GLN A 362 -24.26 19.05 -24.15
C GLN A 362 -22.84 18.52 -23.89
N PHE A 363 -22.57 18.08 -22.65
CA PHE A 363 -21.31 17.42 -22.31
C PHE A 363 -21.14 16.11 -23.09
N TRP A 364 -22.19 15.28 -23.19
CA TRP A 364 -22.19 14.10 -24.05
C TRP A 364 -21.92 14.45 -25.51
N ASP A 365 -22.53 15.51 -26.03
CA ASP A 365 -22.34 15.88 -27.42
C ASP A 365 -20.91 16.30 -27.75
N LYS A 366 -20.23 16.92 -26.79
CA LYS A 366 -18.82 17.28 -26.92
C LYS A 366 -17.87 16.09 -26.71
N THR A 367 -18.22 15.13 -25.85
CA THR A 367 -17.25 14.12 -25.39
C THR A 367 -17.52 12.68 -25.80
N LYS A 368 -18.78 12.35 -26.07
CA LYS A 368 -19.29 11.00 -26.33
C LYS A 368 -18.85 9.97 -25.27
N CYS A 369 -18.63 10.44 -24.04
CA CYS A 369 -18.28 9.62 -22.88
C CYS A 369 -19.54 9.06 -22.23
N VAL A 370 -19.71 7.75 -22.21
CA VAL A 370 -20.94 7.07 -21.74
C VAL A 370 -21.17 7.29 -20.25
N ASN A 371 -20.10 7.54 -19.50
CA ASN A 371 -20.16 7.91 -18.10
C ASN A 371 -21.18 9.04 -17.83
N VAL A 372 -21.25 10.07 -18.67
CA VAL A 372 -22.15 11.23 -18.45
C VAL A 372 -23.63 10.86 -18.50
N ILE A 373 -24.00 9.87 -19.33
CA ILE A 373 -25.38 9.37 -19.43
C ILE A 373 -25.78 8.71 -18.11
N ASN A 374 -24.87 7.91 -17.57
CA ASN A 374 -25.11 7.24 -16.31
C ASN A 374 -25.05 8.21 -15.12
N ALA A 375 -24.23 9.28 -15.18
CA ALA A 375 -24.26 10.38 -14.21
C ALA A 375 -25.66 11.04 -14.17
N ALA A 376 -26.24 11.32 -15.33
CA ALA A 376 -27.60 11.85 -15.44
C ALA A 376 -28.64 10.89 -14.84
N LYS A 377 -28.54 9.58 -15.11
CA LYS A 377 -29.42 8.56 -14.50
C LYS A 377 -29.34 8.56 -12.97
N ILE A 378 -28.14 8.71 -12.41
CA ILE A 378 -27.95 8.74 -10.94
C ILE A 378 -28.58 9.98 -10.34
N LEU A 379 -28.40 11.17 -10.95
CA LEU A 379 -29.04 12.40 -10.49
C LEU A 379 -30.57 12.30 -10.55
N GLN A 380 -31.11 11.78 -11.65
CA GLN A 380 -32.56 11.56 -11.80
C GLN A 380 -33.09 10.59 -10.74
N ALA A 381 -32.39 9.49 -10.48
CA ALA A 381 -32.76 8.54 -9.43
C ALA A 381 -32.68 9.16 -8.02
N HIS A 382 -31.65 9.99 -7.76
CA HIS A 382 -31.51 10.73 -6.51
C HIS A 382 -32.71 11.68 -6.28
N TRP A 383 -33.07 12.48 -7.29
CA TRP A 383 -34.21 13.40 -7.22
C TRP A 383 -35.56 12.71 -6.97
N GLN A 384 -35.76 11.50 -7.50
CA GLN A 384 -36.96 10.70 -7.22
C GLN A 384 -37.03 10.21 -5.77
N ARG A 385 -35.88 9.96 -5.13
CA ARG A 385 -35.79 9.50 -3.72
C ARG A 385 -35.97 10.65 -2.74
N SER A 386 -35.32 11.79 -2.99
CA SER A 386 -35.37 12.97 -2.10
C SER A 386 -36.78 13.56 -1.94
N GLY A 387 -37.69 13.30 -2.90
CA GLY A 387 -39.11 13.61 -2.75
C GLY A 387 -39.88 12.78 -1.70
N ARG A 388 -39.28 11.74 -1.10
CA ARG A 388 -39.91 10.79 -0.16
C ARG A 388 -39.33 10.78 1.26
N GLN A 389 -38.23 11.47 1.54
CA GLN A 389 -37.53 11.46 2.84
C GLN A 389 -37.56 12.83 3.56
N ALA A 390 -37.47 12.83 4.89
CA ALA A 390 -37.45 14.04 5.71
C ALA A 390 -36.17 14.86 5.47
N ARG A 391 -36.34 16.19 5.33
CA ARG A 391 -35.38 17.23 4.86
C ARG A 391 -34.07 17.43 5.65
N ASN A 392 -33.72 16.57 6.61
CA ASN A 392 -32.75 16.92 7.66
C ASN A 392 -31.32 16.38 7.48
N SER A 393 -30.95 15.80 6.34
CA SER A 393 -29.56 15.40 6.07
C SER A 393 -29.30 15.29 4.56
N SER A 394 -28.16 15.77 4.05
CA SER A 394 -27.66 15.49 2.69
C SER A 394 -27.12 14.05 2.63
N PRO A 395 -27.94 13.05 2.27
CA PRO A 395 -27.57 11.65 2.48
C PRO A 395 -26.50 11.16 1.49
N TRP A 396 -26.28 11.90 0.40
CA TRP A 396 -25.33 11.57 -0.66
C TRP A 396 -23.86 11.68 -0.21
N ILE A 397 -23.57 12.43 0.87
CA ILE A 397 -22.21 12.52 1.43
C ILE A 397 -21.73 11.18 1.97
N ILE A 398 -22.66 10.39 2.52
CA ILE A 398 -22.35 9.10 3.13
C ILE A 398 -22.61 7.96 2.15
N ASP A 399 -23.76 7.97 1.47
CA ASP A 399 -24.12 6.91 0.54
C ASP A 399 -25.09 7.39 -0.55
N ILE A 400 -24.61 7.45 -1.80
CA ILE A 400 -25.43 7.70 -3.00
C ILE A 400 -26.23 6.43 -3.39
N ASP A 401 -25.92 5.27 -2.80
CA ASP A 401 -26.11 3.93 -3.40
C ASP A 401 -27.25 3.09 -2.76
N CYS A 402 -27.94 3.59 -1.73
CA CYS A 402 -29.05 2.87 -1.09
C CYS A 402 -30.29 2.73 -2.00
N GLY A 403 -30.30 1.75 -2.92
CA GLY A 403 -31.56 1.24 -3.51
C GLY A 403 -31.56 0.60 -4.90
N TRP A 404 -30.43 0.39 -5.59
CA TRP A 404 -30.43 -0.31 -6.88
C TRP A 404 -29.66 -1.64 -6.80
N ALA A 405 -30.36 -2.71 -6.42
CA ALA A 405 -29.88 -4.06 -6.63
C ALA A 405 -29.97 -4.41 -8.14
N GLY A 406 -28.99 -4.00 -8.94
CA GLY A 406 -28.92 -4.47 -10.34
C GLY A 406 -27.99 -3.71 -11.31
N GLN A 407 -27.75 -2.41 -11.13
CA GLN A 407 -26.79 -1.66 -11.96
C GLN A 407 -26.01 -0.68 -11.08
N LYS A 408 -24.68 -0.81 -11.15
CA LYS A 408 -23.69 -0.11 -10.32
C LYS A 408 -23.34 1.27 -10.92
N PRO A 409 -23.04 2.29 -10.09
CA PRO A 409 -23.01 3.68 -10.51
C PRO A 409 -21.81 4.03 -11.40
N ALA A 410 -22.03 4.94 -12.34
CA ALA A 410 -21.03 5.41 -13.30
C ALA A 410 -20.42 6.78 -13.03
N LEU A 411 -20.95 7.57 -12.08
CA LEU A 411 -20.29 8.81 -11.60
C LEU A 411 -18.83 8.57 -11.17
N THR A 412 -18.51 7.30 -11.00
CA THR A 412 -17.30 6.69 -10.55
C THR A 412 -16.24 6.63 -11.63
N CYS A 413 -15.97 7.65 -12.44
CA CYS A 413 -14.55 7.77 -12.86
C CYS A 413 -13.62 7.99 -11.65
N PHE A 414 -14.20 7.97 -10.46
CA PHE A 414 -13.55 7.93 -9.20
C PHE A 414 -14.45 7.14 -8.20
N GLY A 415 -14.37 5.80 -8.18
CA GLY A 415 -14.43 4.96 -6.96
C GLY A 415 -15.38 3.75 -6.85
N LYS A 416 -14.89 2.69 -6.19
CA LYS A 416 -15.25 1.25 -6.31
C LYS A 416 -16.73 0.81 -6.16
N THR A 417 -16.89 -0.47 -6.47
CA THR A 417 -17.93 -1.36 -5.94
C THR A 417 -17.34 -2.37 -4.96
N GLY A 418 -18.18 -2.83 -4.02
CA GLY A 418 -17.95 -4.03 -3.21
C GLY A 418 -18.63 -5.26 -3.80
N CYS A 419 -18.03 -6.43 -3.60
CA CYS A 419 -18.52 -7.74 -4.01
C CYS A 419 -19.83 -8.14 -3.30
N GLY A 420 -20.81 -8.55 -4.10
CA GLY A 420 -21.85 -9.49 -3.70
C GLY A 420 -21.87 -10.62 -4.72
N GLY A 421 -21.43 -11.81 -4.30
CA GLY A 421 -21.56 -13.02 -5.10
C GLY A 421 -23.00 -13.46 -5.16
N ALA A 422 -23.55 -13.61 -6.37
CA ALA A 422 -24.72 -14.42 -6.62
C ALA A 422 -24.37 -15.48 -7.66
N ARG A 423 -24.52 -16.74 -7.25
CA ARG A 423 -24.50 -17.94 -8.09
C ARG A 423 -25.56 -17.84 -9.20
N ALA A 424 -25.21 -18.28 -10.40
CA ALA A 424 -26.14 -18.94 -11.34
C ALA A 424 -25.29 -19.76 -12.33
N THR A 425 -25.20 -21.09 -12.21
CA THR A 425 -26.08 -22.03 -12.93
C THR A 425 -26.33 -21.63 -14.37
N GLU A 426 -25.47 -22.09 -15.28
CA GLU A 426 -25.81 -22.15 -16.71
C GLU A 426 -26.84 -23.27 -16.92
N ALA A 427 -28.12 -22.89 -16.91
CA ALA A 427 -29.17 -23.61 -17.60
C ALA A 427 -29.36 -22.95 -18.95
N PHE A 428 -28.97 -23.63 -20.03
CA PHE A 428 -29.33 -23.27 -21.39
C PHE A 428 -30.80 -23.67 -21.65
N PRO A 429 -31.68 -22.75 -22.09
CA PRO A 429 -32.92 -23.14 -22.73
C PRO A 429 -32.76 -23.27 -24.24
N HIS A 430 -33.52 -24.24 -24.74
CA HIS A 430 -33.75 -24.62 -26.12
C HIS A 430 -34.19 -23.49 -27.06
N THR A 431 -33.81 -23.62 -28.33
CA THR A 431 -34.67 -23.52 -29.53
C THR A 431 -34.02 -24.38 -30.61
N GLU A 432 -34.56 -25.58 -30.89
CA GLU A 432 -35.46 -25.87 -32.02
C GLU A 432 -34.91 -25.49 -33.40
N SER A 433 -34.49 -26.50 -34.18
CA SER A 433 -35.19 -26.84 -35.43
C SER A 433 -34.75 -28.20 -35.98
N GLU A 434 -35.78 -29.00 -36.26
CA GLU A 434 -35.96 -29.97 -37.37
C GLU A 434 -35.05 -31.20 -37.53
N GLY A 435 -35.72 -32.37 -37.63
CA GLY A 435 -35.35 -33.34 -38.66
C GLY A 435 -35.25 -34.81 -38.27
N SER A 436 -36.40 -35.46 -38.05
CA SER A 436 -36.73 -36.85 -38.48
C SER A 436 -35.89 -38.06 -38.01
N GLY A 437 -36.59 -39.13 -37.58
CA GLY A 437 -36.12 -40.49 -37.87
C GLY A 437 -36.10 -41.53 -36.73
N ALA A 438 -37.28 -41.95 -36.27
CA ALA A 438 -37.69 -43.34 -36.02
C ALA A 438 -36.72 -44.42 -35.44
N ARG A 439 -37.16 -44.95 -34.29
CA ARG A 439 -37.37 -46.38 -33.92
C ARG A 439 -36.24 -47.24 -33.29
N SER A 440 -36.64 -47.77 -32.12
CA SER A 440 -36.61 -49.17 -31.65
C SER A 440 -35.52 -49.65 -30.66
N HIS A 441 -36.03 -50.18 -29.54
CA HIS A 441 -35.37 -50.94 -28.45
C HIS A 441 -34.94 -52.38 -28.87
N PRO A 442 -34.52 -53.27 -27.94
CA PRO A 442 -33.17 -53.63 -27.47
C PRO A 442 -32.92 -55.14 -27.80
N PRO A 443 -32.31 -56.06 -27.00
CA PRO A 443 -31.37 -56.01 -25.87
C PRO A 443 -30.20 -57.05 -25.91
N ARG A 444 -29.34 -57.01 -24.87
CA ARG A 444 -28.77 -58.14 -24.07
C ARG A 444 -27.68 -59.09 -24.62
N HIS A 445 -26.69 -59.28 -23.70
CA HIS A 445 -26.05 -60.53 -23.21
C HIS A 445 -24.58 -60.86 -23.52
N ASN A 446 -23.87 -61.13 -22.41
CA ASN A 446 -22.87 -62.16 -22.12
C ASN A 446 -21.47 -62.02 -22.75
N HIS A 447 -20.39 -61.83 -21.99
CA HIS A 447 -19.68 -62.69 -21.00
C HIS A 447 -18.47 -63.42 -21.61
N GLN A 448 -17.35 -63.31 -20.90
CA GLN A 448 -16.15 -64.16 -20.92
C GLN A 448 -15.18 -64.04 -22.11
N ILE A 449 -13.87 -64.25 -22.02
CA ILE A 449 -12.83 -64.38 -20.98
C ILE A 449 -11.48 -64.18 -21.74
N HIS A 450 -10.44 -63.79 -21.00
CA HIS A 450 -8.99 -63.78 -21.28
C HIS A 450 -8.44 -64.48 -22.55
N ILE A 451 -7.38 -64.00 -23.21
CA ILE A 451 -5.95 -64.16 -22.82
C ILE A 451 -5.08 -63.47 -23.91
N ARG A 452 -3.96 -62.84 -23.47
CA ARG A 452 -2.63 -62.59 -24.11
C ARG A 452 -2.52 -62.71 -25.65
N LYS A 453 -1.83 -61.81 -26.37
CA LYS A 453 -0.38 -61.55 -26.30
C LYS A 453 0.00 -60.44 -27.31
N ASP A 454 1.02 -59.67 -26.96
CA ASP A 454 2.00 -58.94 -27.77
C ASP A 454 1.77 -58.80 -29.30
N ALA A 455 1.77 -57.57 -29.81
CA ALA A 455 2.94 -56.96 -30.45
C ALA A 455 2.58 -55.78 -31.38
N SER A 456 3.47 -54.78 -31.33
CA SER A 456 3.83 -53.88 -32.43
C SER A 456 2.94 -52.67 -32.77
N CYS A 457 3.52 -51.51 -32.45
CA CYS A 457 3.83 -50.41 -33.36
C CYS A 457 2.73 -49.49 -33.91
N ARG A 458 2.99 -48.21 -33.59
CA ARG A 458 2.72 -46.97 -34.34
C ARG A 458 1.33 -46.33 -34.18
N GLY A 459 1.37 -45.19 -33.50
CA GLY A 459 1.03 -43.93 -34.18
C GLY A 459 -0.25 -43.25 -33.69
N LEU A 460 -0.09 -41.93 -33.50
CA LEU A 460 -1.10 -40.88 -33.59
C LEU A 460 -1.98 -40.59 -32.37
N ARG A 461 -1.76 -39.34 -31.91
CA ARG A 461 -2.75 -38.29 -31.64
C ARG A 461 -3.59 -38.35 -30.37
N THR A 462 -3.54 -37.20 -29.70
CA THR A 462 -4.63 -36.55 -28.94
C THR A 462 -5.16 -37.31 -27.73
N ARG A 463 -4.57 -37.02 -26.56
CA ARG A 463 -5.20 -37.29 -25.27
C ARG A 463 -6.35 -36.30 -25.05
N LYS A 464 -7.57 -36.81 -25.22
CA LYS A 464 -8.75 -36.32 -24.51
C LYS A 464 -8.60 -36.62 -23.01
N VAL A 465 -9.05 -35.63 -22.24
CA VAL A 465 -9.42 -35.61 -20.83
C VAL A 465 -9.77 -37.00 -20.27
N PHE A 466 -9.03 -37.43 -19.25
CA PHE A 466 -9.44 -38.49 -18.34
C PHE A 466 -9.74 -37.86 -16.98
N ASN A 467 -11.02 -37.88 -16.62
CA ASN A 467 -11.48 -37.71 -15.26
C ASN A 467 -11.08 -38.99 -14.48
N ARG A 468 -10.26 -38.86 -13.44
CA ARG A 468 -9.97 -39.94 -12.47
C ARG A 468 -9.95 -39.33 -11.08
N ASN A 469 -11.11 -39.39 -10.42
CA ASN A 469 -11.12 -39.50 -8.97
C ASN A 469 -10.64 -40.90 -8.57
N SER A 470 -9.95 -40.92 -7.43
CA SER A 470 -9.59 -42.06 -6.57
C SER A 470 -8.30 -42.83 -6.88
N LEU A 471 -7.49 -42.88 -5.81
CA LEU A 471 -6.33 -43.74 -5.52
C LEU A 471 -4.98 -43.25 -6.05
N LEU A 472 -4.42 -42.26 -5.35
CA LEU A 472 -2.98 -42.19 -5.09
C LEU A 472 -2.76 -42.12 -3.56
N PRO A 473 -1.74 -42.81 -3.03
CA PRO A 473 -1.56 -42.98 -1.60
C PRO A 473 -1.13 -41.68 -0.94
N ASP A 474 -1.62 -41.50 0.28
CA ASP A 474 -1.21 -40.46 1.20
C ASP A 474 0.33 -40.46 1.34
N ARG A 475 0.98 -39.42 0.83
CA ARG A 475 2.42 -39.16 1.01
C ARG A 475 2.67 -38.33 2.29
N SER A 476 1.84 -38.53 3.32
CA SER A 476 2.05 -37.96 4.66
C SER A 476 3.11 -38.71 5.49
N LEU A 477 3.71 -39.77 4.96
CA LEU A 477 4.73 -40.57 5.65
C LEU A 477 6.01 -40.68 4.82
N ALA A 478 6.84 -39.64 4.88
CA ALA A 478 8.31 -39.69 4.80
C ALA A 478 8.89 -38.26 4.66
N VAL A 479 8.63 -37.38 5.63
CA VAL A 479 9.66 -36.42 6.03
C VAL A 479 10.42 -37.14 7.13
N SER A 480 11.72 -37.32 6.93
CA SER A 480 12.62 -38.06 7.81
C SER A 480 12.37 -37.76 9.29
N ASP A 481 12.41 -38.80 10.12
CA ASP A 481 12.52 -38.78 11.58
C ASP A 481 13.79 -38.07 12.07
N MET A 482 13.95 -36.79 11.77
CA MET A 482 14.77 -35.89 12.58
C MET A 482 13.82 -35.09 13.44
N ALA A 483 13.90 -35.31 14.76
CA ALA A 483 13.11 -34.54 15.71
C ALA A 483 13.31 -33.04 15.43
N PRO A 484 12.23 -32.24 15.32
CA PRO A 484 12.30 -30.80 15.05
C PRO A 484 13.23 -30.02 16.00
N GLY A 485 13.60 -30.58 17.16
CA GLY A 485 14.54 -29.98 18.09
C GLY A 485 16.04 -30.12 17.76
N GLN A 486 16.43 -30.74 16.64
CA GLN A 486 17.84 -30.98 16.28
C GLN A 486 18.32 -30.33 14.96
N ALA A 487 17.44 -29.63 14.24
CA ALA A 487 17.80 -28.99 12.98
C ALA A 487 18.48 -27.63 13.21
N HIS A 488 19.31 -27.21 12.24
CA HIS A 488 19.96 -25.90 12.28
C HIS A 488 18.92 -24.76 12.25
N PRO A 489 19.14 -23.61 12.93
CA PRO A 489 18.18 -22.50 12.94
C PRO A 489 17.74 -22.04 11.55
N ALA A 490 18.64 -22.00 10.56
CA ALA A 490 18.29 -21.68 9.17
C ALA A 490 17.27 -22.67 8.56
N THR A 491 17.33 -23.95 8.93
CA THR A 491 16.36 -24.97 8.51
C THR A 491 15.03 -24.79 9.25
N LEU A 492 15.08 -24.51 10.55
CA LEU A 492 13.88 -24.26 11.36
C LEU A 492 13.11 -23.02 10.88
N ALA A 493 13.83 -21.96 10.50
CA ALA A 493 13.25 -20.76 9.92
C ALA A 493 12.40 -21.02 8.66
N LEU A 494 12.69 -22.12 7.94
CA LEU A 494 12.00 -22.51 6.72
C LEU A 494 10.84 -23.49 6.95
N HIS A 495 10.96 -24.36 7.95
CA HIS A 495 10.14 -25.58 8.06
C HIS A 495 9.42 -25.78 9.39
N ALA A 496 9.71 -24.97 10.42
CA ALA A 496 9.13 -25.18 11.76
C ALA A 496 7.60 -24.99 11.82
N ASP A 497 7.00 -24.37 10.80
CA ASP A 497 5.55 -24.21 10.66
C ASP A 497 4.90 -25.20 9.68
N ASP A 498 5.66 -26.12 9.07
CA ASP A 498 5.14 -27.11 8.11
C ASP A 498 3.98 -27.98 8.68
N PRO A 499 4.01 -28.43 9.96
CA PRO A 499 2.90 -29.17 10.54
C PRO A 499 1.58 -28.38 10.60
N LEU A 500 1.65 -27.05 10.52
CA LEU A 500 0.52 -26.11 10.59
C LEU A 500 -0.05 -25.76 9.21
N HIS A 501 0.34 -26.46 8.13
CA HIS A 501 -0.31 -26.28 6.82
C HIS A 501 -1.81 -26.58 6.88
N LEU A 502 -2.60 -25.65 6.32
CA LEU A 502 -4.03 -25.79 6.08
C LEU A 502 -4.36 -26.11 4.62
N VAL A 503 -3.45 -25.76 3.70
CA VAL A 503 -3.53 -25.98 2.26
C VAL A 503 -2.22 -26.56 1.76
N THR A 504 -2.19 -27.04 0.51
CA THR A 504 -1.02 -27.69 -0.10
C THR A 504 0.03 -26.71 -0.66
N ASP A 505 -0.14 -25.41 -0.41
CA ASP A 505 0.76 -24.38 -0.94
C ASP A 505 2.10 -24.40 -0.22
N VAL A 506 3.20 -24.22 -0.97
CA VAL A 506 4.56 -24.19 -0.41
C VAL A 506 4.79 -22.91 0.42
N ALA A 507 4.28 -21.78 -0.07
CA ALA A 507 4.21 -20.55 0.72
C ALA A 507 2.83 -20.49 1.38
N PRO A 508 2.74 -20.16 2.68
CA PRO A 508 1.44 -20.07 3.33
C PRO A 508 0.60 -18.97 2.67
N PRO A 509 -0.71 -19.19 2.47
CA PRO A 509 -1.61 -18.15 2.00
C PRO A 509 -1.74 -17.03 3.03
N ILE A 510 -2.14 -15.84 2.57
CA ILE A 510 -2.52 -14.72 3.43
C ILE A 510 -3.98 -14.93 3.83
N HIS A 511 -4.24 -15.14 5.12
CA HIS A 511 -5.59 -15.34 5.67
C HIS A 511 -6.11 -14.05 6.30
N LEU A 512 -6.92 -13.28 5.57
CA LEU A 512 -7.53 -12.05 6.08
C LEU A 512 -8.88 -12.27 6.79
N SER A 513 -9.34 -13.52 6.90
CA SER A 513 -10.64 -13.81 7.51
C SER A 513 -10.60 -13.54 9.01
N THR A 514 -11.62 -12.85 9.51
CA THR A 514 -11.80 -12.60 10.95
C THR A 514 -12.50 -13.76 11.65
N THR A 515 -13.29 -14.54 10.94
CA THR A 515 -14.11 -15.63 11.47
C THR A 515 -13.99 -16.89 10.60
N PHE A 516 -14.24 -18.04 11.19
CA PHE A 516 -14.10 -19.35 10.57
C PHE A 516 -15.41 -20.14 10.73
N ARG A 517 -15.75 -20.95 9.72
CA ARG A 517 -16.98 -21.76 9.75
C ARG A 517 -16.80 -22.93 10.71
N PHE A 518 -17.82 -23.20 11.51
CA PHE A 518 -17.93 -24.46 12.25
C PHE A 518 -18.18 -25.64 11.29
N PRO A 519 -17.84 -26.87 11.71
CA PRO A 519 -18.20 -28.08 10.96
C PRO A 519 -19.71 -28.20 10.72
N ASP A 520 -20.09 -28.72 9.56
CA ASP A 520 -21.50 -29.04 9.25
C ASP A 520 -21.98 -30.31 9.98
N ASN A 521 -21.07 -31.15 10.46
CA ASN A 521 -21.36 -32.38 11.18
C ASN A 521 -21.68 -32.07 12.66
N PRO A 522 -22.90 -32.34 13.16
CA PRO A 522 -23.27 -32.05 14.55
C PRO A 522 -22.42 -32.79 15.59
N ASP A 523 -21.87 -33.95 15.25
CA ASP A 523 -21.00 -34.73 16.15
C ASP A 523 -19.63 -34.06 16.37
N GLU A 524 -19.26 -33.10 15.53
CA GLU A 524 -18.02 -32.30 15.62
C GLU A 524 -18.25 -30.93 16.30
N LEU A 525 -19.49 -30.59 16.65
CA LEU A 525 -19.83 -29.35 17.37
C LEU A 525 -19.57 -29.50 18.88
N ILE A 526 -18.31 -29.42 19.26
CA ILE A 526 -17.87 -29.53 20.65
C ILE A 526 -17.85 -28.13 21.30
N PRO A 527 -18.59 -27.90 22.40
CA PRO A 527 -18.51 -26.63 23.13
C PRO A 527 -17.10 -26.44 23.72
N SER A 528 -16.50 -25.28 23.47
CA SER A 528 -15.19 -24.93 24.03
C SER A 528 -15.32 -24.47 25.49
N ILE A 529 -14.46 -25.00 26.35
CA ILE A 529 -14.37 -24.61 27.78
C ILE A 529 -13.12 -23.75 27.99
N ASP A 530 -12.02 -24.15 27.37
CA ASP A 530 -10.74 -23.45 27.43
C ASP A 530 -10.14 -23.35 26.01
N PRO A 531 -10.45 -22.28 25.26
CA PRO A 531 -10.02 -22.15 23.87
C PRO A 531 -8.50 -22.20 23.68
N VAL A 532 -7.72 -21.81 24.71
CA VAL A 532 -6.26 -21.77 24.61
C VAL A 532 -5.67 -23.16 24.78
N ASP A 533 -6.12 -23.92 25.77
CA ASP A 533 -5.67 -25.32 25.97
C ASP A 533 -6.19 -26.26 24.88
N GLU A 534 -7.36 -25.98 24.32
CA GLU A 534 -7.99 -26.77 23.26
C GLU A 534 -7.45 -26.45 21.85
N PHE A 535 -6.60 -25.42 21.70
CA PHE A 535 -6.09 -25.01 20.40
C PHE A 535 -5.05 -25.99 19.86
N THR A 536 -5.36 -26.58 18.71
CA THR A 536 -4.55 -27.60 18.02
C THR A 536 -3.65 -27.01 16.92
N GLY A 537 -3.65 -25.68 16.75
CA GLY A 537 -3.00 -25.03 15.61
C GLY A 537 -3.85 -25.00 14.33
N LYS A 538 -5.03 -25.63 14.33
CA LYS A 538 -5.87 -25.78 13.12
C LYS A 538 -7.37 -25.53 13.33
N ASN A 539 -7.86 -25.59 14.56
CA ASN A 539 -9.26 -25.34 14.94
C ASN A 539 -9.53 -23.85 15.18
N TYR A 540 -9.36 -23.02 14.15
CA TYR A 540 -9.61 -21.58 14.22
C TYR A 540 -11.10 -21.27 14.33
N VAL A 541 -11.47 -20.34 15.22
CA VAL A 541 -12.85 -19.86 15.42
C VAL A 541 -12.96 -18.35 15.14
N TYR A 542 -12.05 -17.57 15.72
CA TYR A 542 -12.00 -16.12 15.57
C TYR A 542 -10.56 -15.61 15.55
N SER A 543 -10.22 -14.72 14.59
CA SER A 543 -8.84 -14.31 14.31
C SER A 543 -8.16 -13.54 15.45
N ARG A 544 -8.92 -12.93 16.36
CA ARG A 544 -8.35 -12.32 17.58
C ARG A 544 -7.82 -13.37 18.55
N GLU A 545 -8.43 -14.56 18.57
CA GLU A 545 -8.02 -15.68 19.42
C GLU A 545 -6.75 -16.32 18.85
N PHE A 546 -6.90 -16.84 17.63
CA PHE A 546 -5.82 -17.46 16.87
C PHE A 546 -6.04 -17.15 15.39
N ALA A 547 -4.94 -16.96 14.66
CA ALA A 547 -5.00 -16.70 13.23
C ALA A 547 -3.94 -17.51 12.49
N PRO A 548 -4.25 -18.11 11.32
CA PRO A 548 -3.32 -19.01 10.63
C PRO A 548 -1.92 -18.43 10.40
N ASN A 549 -1.82 -17.15 10.00
CA ASN A 549 -0.52 -16.52 9.77
C ASN A 549 0.24 -16.27 11.10
N ALA A 550 -0.45 -15.80 12.14
CA ALA A 550 0.14 -15.56 13.46
C ALA A 550 0.63 -16.85 14.12
N THR A 551 -0.16 -17.93 14.09
CA THR A 551 0.23 -19.24 14.65
C THR A 551 1.52 -19.76 14.02
N ARG A 552 1.65 -19.62 12.70
CA ARG A 552 2.86 -20.05 11.97
C ARG A 552 4.06 -19.19 12.32
N PHE A 553 3.89 -17.88 12.36
CA PHE A 553 4.93 -16.94 12.75
C PHE A 553 5.46 -17.24 14.16
N GLU A 554 4.56 -17.45 15.12
CA GLU A 554 4.88 -17.81 16.50
C GLU A 554 5.56 -19.18 16.61
N SER A 555 5.16 -20.16 15.80
CA SER A 555 5.80 -21.49 15.77
C SER A 555 7.26 -21.42 15.32
N ILE A 556 7.54 -20.65 14.26
CA ILE A 556 8.91 -20.45 13.78
C ILE A 556 9.73 -19.73 14.85
N LEU A 557 9.22 -18.62 15.41
CA LEU A 557 9.90 -17.89 16.46
C LEU A 557 10.15 -18.73 17.71
N THR A 558 9.20 -19.57 18.09
CA THR A 558 9.36 -20.49 19.22
C THR A 558 10.57 -21.41 19.02
N SER A 559 10.76 -21.88 17.79
CA SER A 559 11.87 -22.74 17.42
C SER A 559 13.21 -21.98 17.36
N LEU A 560 13.20 -20.73 16.90
CA LEU A 560 14.42 -19.92 16.76
C LEU A 560 14.91 -19.32 18.08
N ILE A 561 13.99 -18.84 18.92
CA ILE A 561 14.31 -18.24 20.23
C ILE A 561 14.52 -19.34 21.27
N GLY A 562 13.94 -20.52 21.06
CA GLY A 562 14.00 -21.64 21.99
C GLY A 562 13.03 -21.54 23.17
N GLY A 563 12.11 -20.58 23.18
CA GLY A 563 11.03 -20.45 24.16
C GLY A 563 9.70 -20.16 23.48
N HIS A 564 8.58 -20.41 24.16
CA HIS A 564 7.24 -20.23 23.61
C HIS A 564 6.97 -18.77 23.26
N ALA A 565 6.87 -18.48 21.96
CA ALA A 565 6.71 -17.13 21.45
C ALA A 565 5.23 -16.73 21.33
N VAL A 566 4.92 -15.49 21.70
CA VAL A 566 3.62 -14.83 21.53
C VAL A 566 3.84 -13.49 20.87
N SER A 567 3.11 -13.23 19.78
CA SER A 567 3.25 -12.03 18.95
C SER A 567 2.18 -10.98 19.25
N TYR A 568 2.56 -9.71 19.04
CA TYR A 568 1.77 -8.52 19.33
C TYR A 568 1.93 -7.50 18.20
N ALA A 569 1.03 -6.50 18.15
CA ALA A 569 1.07 -5.44 17.14
C ALA A 569 2.40 -4.66 17.11
N THR A 570 3.05 -4.44 18.27
CA THR A 570 4.31 -3.67 18.37
C THR A 570 5.17 -4.16 19.53
N GLY A 571 6.47 -3.82 19.52
CA GLY A 571 7.38 -4.11 20.64
C GLY A 571 6.92 -3.49 21.97
N LEU A 572 6.28 -2.31 21.93
CA LEU A 572 5.71 -1.67 23.13
C LEU A 572 4.47 -2.39 23.64
N ALA A 573 3.64 -2.94 22.74
CA ALA A 573 2.52 -3.79 23.13
C ALA A 573 3.01 -5.09 23.80
N ALA A 574 4.08 -5.68 23.29
CA ALA A 574 4.74 -6.82 23.91
C ALA A 574 5.30 -6.48 25.31
N LEU A 575 5.99 -5.35 25.49
CA LEU A 575 6.46 -4.92 26.82
C LEU A 575 5.29 -4.68 27.78
N THR A 576 4.22 -4.03 27.32
CA THR A 576 3.00 -3.84 28.11
C THR A 576 2.45 -5.19 28.58
N ALA A 577 2.36 -6.19 27.69
CA ALA A 577 1.90 -7.52 28.05
C ALA A 577 2.79 -8.22 29.09
N ALA A 578 4.12 -8.08 28.98
CA ALA A 578 5.04 -8.63 29.98
C ALA A 578 4.85 -7.99 31.37
N LEU A 579 4.65 -6.67 31.42
CA LEU A 579 4.42 -5.97 32.69
C LEU A 579 3.02 -6.22 33.26
N THR A 580 2.02 -6.48 32.41
CA THR A 580 0.69 -6.94 32.86
C THR A 580 0.77 -8.34 33.46
N LEU A 581 1.46 -9.27 32.79
CA LEU A 581 1.66 -10.64 33.25
C LEU A 581 2.35 -10.69 34.62
N LEU A 582 3.49 -9.97 34.75
CA LEU A 582 4.30 -10.02 35.97
C LEU A 582 3.80 -9.11 37.08
N ASN A 583 3.10 -8.02 36.72
CA ASN A 583 2.57 -7.00 37.62
C ASN A 583 3.55 -6.58 38.75
N PRO A 584 4.78 -6.14 38.41
CA PRO A 584 5.80 -5.86 39.42
C PRO A 584 5.45 -4.63 40.26
N ARG A 585 5.99 -4.57 41.49
CA ARG A 585 5.96 -3.34 42.31
C ARG A 585 7.10 -2.41 41.96
N ARG A 586 8.26 -2.96 41.60
CA ARG A 586 9.43 -2.19 41.15
C ARG A 586 10.01 -2.75 39.86
N ILE A 587 10.56 -1.84 39.05
CA ILE A 587 11.30 -2.17 37.85
C ILE A 587 12.67 -1.49 37.86
N ALA A 588 13.74 -2.27 37.79
CA ALA A 588 15.09 -1.78 37.56
C ALA A 588 15.36 -1.75 36.05
N VAL A 589 15.68 -0.57 35.50
CA VAL A 589 15.83 -0.38 34.06
C VAL A 589 16.90 0.67 33.74
N GLY A 590 17.66 0.44 32.67
CA GLY A 590 18.70 1.37 32.22
C GLY A 590 18.13 2.53 31.39
N GLN A 591 19.00 3.29 30.73
CA GLN A 591 18.54 4.34 29.81
C GLN A 591 17.87 3.77 28.57
N GLY A 592 18.48 2.80 27.90
CA GLY A 592 17.89 1.99 26.82
C GLY A 592 16.98 2.71 25.82
N TYR A 593 16.04 1.97 25.25
CA TYR A 593 15.03 2.48 24.35
C TYR A 593 14.02 3.38 25.08
N HIS A 594 13.85 4.62 24.60
CA HIS A 594 12.95 5.61 25.20
C HIS A 594 11.49 5.13 25.31
N GLY A 595 10.98 4.41 24.31
CA GLY A 595 9.60 3.92 24.32
C GLY A 595 9.30 2.93 25.46
N SER A 596 10.33 2.20 25.94
CA SER A 596 10.18 1.34 27.12
C SER A 596 9.87 2.15 28.39
N HIS A 597 10.43 3.36 28.51
CA HIS A 597 10.14 4.27 29.63
C HIS A 597 8.73 4.86 29.55
N GLU A 598 8.22 5.09 28.34
CA GLU A 598 6.84 5.54 28.12
C GLU A 598 5.84 4.46 28.59
N VAL A 599 6.08 3.19 28.22
CA VAL A 599 5.28 2.06 28.73
C VAL A 599 5.36 1.96 30.25
N ILE A 600 6.56 2.04 30.83
CA ILE A 600 6.75 2.02 32.30
C ILE A 600 5.99 3.17 32.97
N THR A 601 5.98 4.36 32.35
CA THR A 601 5.24 5.52 32.88
C THR A 601 3.73 5.26 32.87
N VAL A 602 3.20 4.63 31.82
CA VAL A 602 1.79 4.24 31.75
C VAL A 602 1.47 3.20 32.82
N ILE A 603 2.26 2.14 32.96
CA ILE A 603 2.04 1.10 33.98
C ILE A 603 2.18 1.67 35.40
N SER A 604 3.15 2.55 35.64
CA SER A 604 3.34 3.23 36.93
C SER A 604 2.12 4.02 37.36
N ARG A 605 1.45 4.70 36.42
CA ARG A 605 0.18 5.37 36.70
C ARG A 605 -0.96 4.41 37.06
N LEU A 606 -0.93 3.18 36.56
CA LEU A 606 -1.98 2.19 36.77
C LEU A 606 -1.79 1.37 38.05
N SER A 607 -0.55 0.99 38.38
CA SER A 607 -0.25 0.07 39.49
C SER A 607 0.55 0.70 40.64
N GLY A 608 1.08 1.91 40.46
CA GLY A 608 2.04 2.51 41.38
C GLY A 608 3.47 1.94 41.23
N LEU A 609 3.78 1.28 40.11
CA LEU A 609 5.11 0.74 39.80
C LEU A 609 6.22 1.78 40.02
N GLN A 610 7.22 1.43 40.83
CA GLN A 610 8.38 2.27 41.12
C GLN A 610 9.54 1.94 40.18
N LYS A 611 10.17 2.98 39.63
CA LYS A 611 11.36 2.83 38.79
C LYS A 611 12.63 2.91 39.65
N LEU A 612 13.55 1.96 39.45
CA LEU A 612 14.89 1.92 40.02
C LEU A 612 15.92 2.01 38.89
N ASP A 613 17.13 2.47 39.23
CA ASP A 613 18.26 2.41 38.30
C ASP A 613 18.70 0.95 38.08
N LEU A 614 19.15 0.63 36.86
CA LEU A 614 19.54 -0.73 36.48
C LEU A 614 20.63 -1.31 37.39
N ASP A 615 21.57 -0.47 37.83
CA ASP A 615 22.73 -0.81 38.67
C ASP A 615 22.43 -0.73 40.18
N CYS A 616 21.15 -0.57 40.58
CA CYS A 616 20.77 -0.55 42.00
C CYS A 616 21.32 -1.76 42.78
N PRO A 617 21.62 -1.65 44.09
CA PRO A 617 22.01 -2.80 44.89
C PRO A 617 20.97 -3.93 44.83
N ALA A 618 21.39 -5.19 44.87
CA ALA A 618 20.46 -6.32 44.84
C ALA A 618 19.44 -6.24 45.99
N GLU A 619 19.85 -5.71 47.15
CA GLU A 619 19.02 -5.54 48.33
C GLU A 619 17.79 -4.64 48.10
N SER A 620 17.84 -3.75 47.09
CA SER A 620 16.73 -2.88 46.70
C SER A 620 15.62 -3.61 45.94
N LEU A 621 15.88 -4.80 45.43
CA LEU A 621 14.88 -5.65 44.77
C LEU A 621 14.17 -6.55 45.77
N GLU A 622 12.89 -6.79 45.53
CA GLU A 622 12.04 -7.74 46.25
C GLU A 622 11.51 -8.84 45.33
N LYS A 623 10.89 -9.86 45.93
CA LYS A 623 10.27 -10.96 45.19
C LYS A 623 9.16 -10.45 44.28
N GLY A 624 9.24 -10.81 43.00
CA GLY A 624 8.29 -10.39 41.96
C GLY A 624 8.59 -9.04 41.32
N ASP A 625 9.64 -8.33 41.75
CA ASP A 625 10.14 -7.16 41.01
C ASP A 625 10.76 -7.60 39.67
N VAL A 626 10.98 -6.65 38.76
CA VAL A 626 11.52 -6.91 37.42
C VAL A 626 12.83 -6.16 37.20
N VAL A 627 13.81 -6.84 36.62
CA VAL A 627 14.95 -6.22 35.94
C VAL A 627 14.66 -6.26 34.44
N LEU A 628 14.56 -5.09 33.80
CA LEU A 628 14.44 -4.96 32.36
C LEU A 628 15.81 -4.60 31.78
N LEU A 629 16.47 -5.60 31.20
CA LEU A 629 17.80 -5.48 30.62
C LEU A 629 17.70 -5.40 29.10
N GLU A 630 18.21 -4.33 28.50
CA GLU A 630 18.40 -4.23 27.06
C GLU A 630 19.88 -4.50 26.73
N THR A 631 20.16 -5.52 25.94
CA THR A 631 21.54 -5.86 25.56
C THR A 631 21.63 -6.57 24.20
N PRO A 632 22.34 -6.00 23.21
CA PRO A 632 23.02 -4.70 23.24
C PRO A 632 22.10 -3.49 23.39
N ILE A 633 22.61 -2.38 23.93
CA ILE A 633 21.82 -1.19 24.30
C ILE A 633 21.67 -0.19 23.14
N ASN A 634 20.46 0.31 22.92
CA ASN A 634 20.18 1.47 22.07
C ASN A 634 20.57 2.78 22.80
N PRO A 635 21.36 3.69 22.20
CA PRO A 635 21.86 3.68 20.82
C PRO A 635 23.27 3.11 20.62
N LEU A 636 23.98 2.74 21.68
CA LEU A 636 25.43 2.52 21.64
C LEU A 636 25.86 1.20 20.98
N GLY A 637 25.01 0.17 21.01
CA GLY A 637 25.37 -1.16 20.54
C GLY A 637 26.38 -1.89 21.43
N THR A 638 26.61 -1.43 22.66
CA THR A 638 27.39 -2.13 23.69
C THR A 638 26.51 -3.12 24.45
N ALA A 639 27.10 -4.17 25.00
CA ALA A 639 26.41 -5.27 25.67
C ALA A 639 26.65 -5.29 27.19
N PHE A 640 25.69 -5.87 27.90
CA PHE A 640 25.76 -6.22 29.32
C PHE A 640 25.73 -7.73 29.51
N SER A 641 26.34 -8.21 30.62
CA SER A 641 26.32 -9.62 31.00
C SER A 641 24.93 -10.04 31.48
N ILE A 642 24.22 -10.84 30.70
CA ILE A 642 22.88 -11.34 31.07
C ILE A 642 22.97 -12.18 32.33
N GLU A 643 24.02 -13.01 32.46
CA GLU A 643 24.22 -13.91 33.59
C GLU A 643 24.36 -13.15 34.92
N GLU A 644 25.05 -12.01 34.93
CA GLU A 644 25.22 -11.18 36.13
C GLU A 644 23.89 -10.59 36.58
N TYR A 645 23.09 -10.06 35.65
CA TYR A 645 21.77 -9.50 35.97
C TYR A 645 20.74 -10.58 36.33
N ALA A 646 20.84 -11.78 35.76
CA ALA A 646 20.03 -12.93 36.16
C ALA A 646 20.32 -13.32 37.61
N LYS A 647 21.61 -13.48 37.96
CA LYS A 647 22.04 -13.75 39.35
C LYS A 647 21.54 -12.68 40.32
N LYS A 648 21.65 -11.40 39.94
CA LYS A 648 21.14 -10.28 40.73
C LYS A 648 19.63 -10.40 40.96
N ALA A 649 18.83 -10.53 39.90
CA ALA A 649 17.38 -10.63 40.00
C ALA A 649 16.94 -11.84 40.83
N HIS A 650 17.44 -13.02 40.48
CA HIS A 650 17.03 -14.28 41.09
C HIS A 650 17.46 -14.40 42.56
N SER A 651 18.56 -13.75 42.98
CA SER A 651 18.97 -13.69 44.40
C SER A 651 17.92 -13.08 45.34
N ARG A 652 16.96 -12.35 44.78
CA ARG A 652 15.86 -11.66 45.49
C ARG A 652 14.49 -12.20 45.14
N GLY A 653 14.42 -13.20 44.27
CA GLY A 653 13.16 -13.70 43.68
C GLY A 653 12.51 -12.72 42.71
N ALA A 654 13.27 -11.77 42.15
CA ALA A 654 12.84 -10.91 41.05
C ALA A 654 13.03 -11.64 39.71
N TYR A 655 12.38 -11.13 38.65
CA TYR A 655 12.43 -11.68 37.30
C TYR A 655 13.33 -10.86 36.38
N LEU A 656 13.93 -11.48 35.39
CA LEU A 656 14.72 -10.84 34.34
C LEU A 656 13.98 -10.89 33.00
N ILE A 657 13.65 -9.71 32.47
CA ILE A 657 13.24 -9.54 31.07
C ILE A 657 14.46 -9.05 30.29
N VAL A 658 14.81 -9.75 29.20
CA VAL A 658 15.86 -9.30 28.28
C VAL A 658 15.25 -8.80 26.98
N ASP A 659 15.38 -7.50 26.70
CA ASP A 659 15.18 -6.96 25.35
C ASP A 659 16.42 -7.29 24.51
N SER A 660 16.27 -8.28 23.62
CA SER A 660 17.32 -8.77 22.73
C SER A 660 17.11 -8.28 21.30
N THR A 661 16.40 -7.17 21.10
CA THR A 661 16.13 -6.60 19.77
C THR A 661 17.42 -6.36 18.98
N PHE A 662 18.50 -5.91 19.61
CA PHE A 662 19.78 -5.60 18.95
C PHE A 662 20.67 -6.84 18.72
N ALA A 663 20.31 -7.98 19.29
CA ALA A 663 20.96 -9.26 19.08
C ALA A 663 19.89 -10.34 18.85
N PRO A 664 19.26 -10.38 17.66
CA PRO A 664 18.28 -11.39 17.31
C PRO A 664 18.88 -12.82 17.36
N PRO A 665 18.03 -13.87 17.38
CA PRO A 665 18.48 -15.26 17.41
C PRO A 665 19.51 -15.55 16.32
N GLY A 666 20.51 -16.33 16.70
CA GLY A 666 21.72 -16.55 15.92
C GLY A 666 22.92 -15.75 16.45
N LEU A 667 22.72 -14.56 17.00
CA LEU A 667 23.78 -13.77 17.64
C LEU A 667 23.84 -13.98 19.17
N GLN A 668 22.68 -14.02 19.83
CA GLN A 668 22.57 -14.15 21.28
C GLN A 668 21.36 -15.03 21.64
N ASP A 669 21.51 -15.83 22.70
CA ASP A 669 20.43 -16.64 23.29
C ASP A 669 20.30 -16.30 24.78
N PRO A 670 19.42 -15.35 25.15
CA PRO A 670 19.29 -14.91 26.54
C PRO A 670 18.86 -16.01 27.53
N PHE A 671 18.15 -17.05 27.07
CA PHE A 671 17.70 -18.13 27.97
C PHE A 671 18.87 -18.96 28.50
N GLN A 672 19.95 -19.10 27.74
CA GLN A 672 21.17 -19.77 28.21
C GLN A 672 21.84 -19.05 29.39
N TRP A 673 21.52 -17.77 29.58
CA TRP A 673 22.13 -16.91 30.59
C TRP A 673 21.16 -16.51 31.70
N GLY A 674 19.98 -17.13 31.76
CA GLY A 674 19.04 -16.98 32.88
C GLY A 674 17.96 -15.92 32.69
N ALA A 675 17.63 -15.51 31.46
CA ALA A 675 16.43 -14.72 31.20
C ALA A 675 15.15 -15.50 31.55
N ASP A 676 14.16 -14.84 32.13
CA ASP A 676 12.83 -15.42 32.38
C ASP A 676 11.87 -15.13 31.20
N LEU A 677 11.99 -13.92 30.63
CA LEU A 677 11.29 -13.50 29.43
C LEU A 677 12.26 -12.85 28.45
N VAL A 678 12.09 -13.15 27.16
CA VAL A 678 12.82 -12.49 26.07
C VAL A 678 11.85 -11.63 25.27
N LEU A 679 12.19 -10.36 25.13
CA LEU A 679 11.45 -9.37 24.36
C LEU A 679 12.21 -9.06 23.06
N HIS A 680 11.46 -8.96 21.96
CA HIS A 680 11.94 -8.36 20.73
C HIS A 680 10.91 -7.37 20.17
N SER A 681 11.39 -6.21 19.70
CA SER A 681 10.68 -5.47 18.66
C SER A 681 10.84 -6.22 17.34
N GLY A 682 9.82 -7.00 17.00
CA GLY A 682 9.74 -7.72 15.73
C GLY A 682 9.76 -6.80 14.51
N SER A 683 9.44 -5.51 14.68
CA SER A 683 9.59 -4.48 13.65
C SER A 683 11.02 -4.30 13.13
N LYS A 684 12.03 -4.79 13.87
CA LYS A 684 13.45 -4.65 13.51
C LYS A 684 13.90 -5.86 12.72
N TYR A 685 14.82 -6.68 13.24
CA TYR A 685 15.43 -7.75 12.47
C TYR A 685 14.47 -8.89 12.06
N PHE A 686 13.40 -9.15 12.81
CA PHE A 686 12.40 -10.16 12.42
C PHE A 686 11.66 -9.75 11.15
N GLY A 687 11.13 -8.53 11.09
CA GLY A 687 10.55 -7.95 9.87
C GLY A 687 11.61 -7.69 8.81
N GLY A 688 12.69 -7.02 9.16
CA GLY A 688 13.93 -6.95 8.40
C GLY A 688 13.91 -6.12 7.12
N HIS A 689 12.73 -5.61 6.71
CA HIS A 689 12.52 -4.93 5.42
C HIS A 689 11.80 -3.58 5.60
N SER A 690 11.77 -3.05 6.82
CA SER A 690 11.20 -1.73 7.11
C SER A 690 9.70 -1.59 6.75
N ASP A 691 8.95 -2.70 6.75
CA ASP A 691 7.57 -2.80 6.23
C ASP A 691 6.58 -3.50 7.20
N MET A 692 7.00 -3.78 8.43
CA MET A 692 6.23 -4.53 9.42
C MET A 692 6.39 -3.95 10.82
N LEU A 693 5.27 -3.75 11.53
CA LEU A 693 5.28 -3.54 12.98
C LEU A 693 4.93 -4.84 13.70
N CYS A 694 5.72 -5.17 14.72
CA CYS A 694 5.53 -6.39 15.50
C CYS A 694 6.26 -6.30 16.85
N GLY A 695 5.71 -6.95 17.86
CA GLY A 695 6.40 -7.28 19.12
C GLY A 695 6.31 -8.76 19.40
N VAL A 696 7.32 -9.31 20.05
CA VAL A 696 7.39 -10.74 20.41
C VAL A 696 7.84 -10.87 21.85
N LEU A 697 7.11 -11.66 22.64
CA LEU A 697 7.58 -12.19 23.91
C LEU A 697 7.83 -13.68 23.76
N ALA A 698 8.91 -14.17 24.36
CA ALA A 698 9.14 -15.60 24.52
C ALA A 698 9.38 -15.95 26.00
N THR A 699 8.86 -17.10 26.43
CA THR A 699 9.04 -17.65 27.78
C THR A 699 9.28 -19.16 27.74
N LYS A 700 9.97 -19.72 28.75
CA LYS A 700 10.06 -21.17 28.97
C LYS A 700 8.89 -21.73 29.80
N ASP A 701 8.09 -20.85 30.42
CA ASP A 701 6.95 -21.24 31.25
C ASP A 701 5.67 -21.28 30.40
N GLU A 702 5.14 -22.49 30.20
CA GLU A 702 3.87 -22.71 29.47
C GLU A 702 2.67 -22.01 30.13
N LYS A 703 2.67 -21.84 31.46
CA LYS A 703 1.60 -21.09 32.14
C LYS A 703 1.65 -19.62 31.80
N TRP A 704 2.86 -19.05 31.70
CA TRP A 704 3.02 -17.66 31.27
C TRP A 704 2.62 -17.49 29.81
N LYS A 705 3.01 -18.41 28.93
CA LYS A 705 2.56 -18.39 27.54
C LYS A 705 1.03 -18.40 27.44
N LYS A 706 0.36 -19.29 28.17
CA LYS A 706 -1.10 -19.34 28.24
C LYS A 706 -1.70 -18.01 28.69
N GLN A 707 -1.23 -17.48 29.82
CA GLN A 707 -1.71 -16.20 30.35
C GLN A 707 -1.48 -15.04 29.37
N LEU A 708 -0.31 -15.00 28.71
CA LEU A 708 -0.01 -13.99 27.68
C LEU A 708 -1.00 -14.06 26.50
N ILE A 709 -1.37 -15.26 26.06
CA ILE A 709 -2.39 -15.44 25.03
C ILE A 709 -3.73 -14.93 25.54
N GLU A 710 -4.19 -15.38 26.71
CA GLU A 710 -5.46 -14.97 27.32
C GLU A 710 -5.56 -13.45 27.48
N ASP A 711 -4.52 -12.82 28.03
CA ASP A 711 -4.43 -11.36 28.20
C ASP A 711 -4.45 -10.66 26.84
N ARG A 712 -3.72 -11.17 25.83
CA ARG A 712 -3.77 -10.64 24.46
C ARG A 712 -5.19 -10.72 23.89
N LEU A 713 -5.93 -11.80 24.16
CA LEU A 713 -7.31 -11.97 23.69
C LEU A 713 -8.21 -10.90 24.31
N ALA A 714 -8.05 -10.66 25.61
CA ALA A 714 -8.86 -9.70 26.37
C ALA A 714 -8.54 -8.25 26.00
N VAL A 715 -7.25 -7.91 25.87
CA VAL A 715 -6.78 -6.56 25.55
C VAL A 715 -6.94 -6.24 24.06
N GLY A 716 -6.91 -7.24 23.18
CA GLY A 716 -7.08 -7.08 21.74
C GLY A 716 -5.82 -6.63 20.97
N ASN A 717 -4.65 -6.62 21.61
CA ASN A 717 -3.38 -6.22 20.99
C ASN A 717 -2.74 -7.35 20.16
N VAL A 718 -3.45 -7.81 19.12
CA VAL A 718 -3.00 -8.87 18.22
C VAL A 718 -2.18 -8.33 17.06
N ILE A 719 -1.27 -9.14 16.51
CA ILE A 719 -0.62 -8.85 15.24
C ILE A 719 -1.65 -9.01 14.09
N GLY A 720 -1.55 -8.15 13.06
CA GLY A 720 -2.37 -8.31 11.85
C GLY A 720 -1.94 -9.50 10.99
N ASN A 721 -2.87 -10.04 10.19
CA ASN A 721 -2.60 -11.24 9.39
C ASN A 721 -1.60 -10.99 8.24
N LEU A 722 -1.61 -9.79 7.66
CA LEU A 722 -0.64 -9.41 6.63
C LEU A 722 0.75 -9.29 7.25
N GLU A 723 0.87 -8.63 8.40
CA GLU A 723 2.10 -8.45 9.16
C GLU A 723 2.66 -9.80 9.59
N ALA A 724 1.82 -10.70 10.12
CA ALA A 724 2.26 -12.05 10.48
C ALA A 724 2.75 -12.84 9.26
N TRP A 725 2.10 -12.69 8.10
CA TRP A 725 2.57 -13.30 6.85
C TRP A 725 3.91 -12.72 6.38
N LEU A 726 4.08 -11.40 6.42
CA LEU A 726 5.35 -10.73 6.15
C LEU A 726 6.43 -11.25 7.11
N GLY A 727 6.08 -11.42 8.39
CA GLY A 727 6.94 -12.01 9.41
C GLY A 727 7.40 -13.42 9.03
N VAL A 728 6.50 -14.31 8.64
CA VAL A 728 6.86 -15.67 8.17
C VAL A 728 7.82 -15.58 6.97
N ARG A 729 7.51 -14.73 5.98
CA ARG A 729 8.39 -14.52 4.81
C ARG A 729 9.78 -14.05 5.25
N SER A 730 9.86 -13.09 6.17
CA SER A 730 11.10 -12.46 6.59
C SER A 730 11.95 -13.36 7.49
N LEU A 731 11.34 -14.20 8.33
CA LEU A 731 12.07 -15.15 9.16
C LEU A 731 12.87 -16.16 8.34
N ARG A 732 12.38 -16.55 7.17
CA ARG A 732 13.05 -17.46 6.24
C ARG A 732 14.41 -16.96 5.74
N THR A 733 14.66 -15.65 5.83
CA THR A 733 15.96 -15.03 5.49
C THR A 733 16.65 -14.41 6.71
N LEU A 734 16.16 -14.63 7.94
CA LEU A 734 16.68 -13.98 9.14
C LEU A 734 18.17 -14.25 9.34
N GLU A 735 18.57 -15.52 9.30
CA GLU A 735 19.96 -15.92 9.56
C GLU A 735 20.93 -15.25 8.58
N VAL A 736 20.69 -15.37 7.28
CA VAL A 736 21.57 -14.78 6.25
C VAL A 736 21.63 -13.25 6.34
N ARG A 737 20.51 -12.59 6.66
CA ARG A 737 20.47 -11.12 6.80
C ARG A 737 21.26 -10.67 8.03
N VAL A 738 20.98 -11.26 9.19
CA VAL A 738 21.60 -10.89 10.46
C VAL A 738 23.10 -11.17 10.44
N GLN A 739 23.51 -12.34 9.96
CA GLN A 739 24.93 -12.70 9.85
C GLN A 739 25.69 -11.75 8.92
N ARG A 740 25.12 -11.44 7.74
CA ARG A 740 25.73 -10.49 6.81
C ARG A 740 25.86 -9.10 7.41
N ALA A 741 24.80 -8.58 8.02
CA ALA A 741 24.79 -7.25 8.63
C ALA A 741 25.78 -7.17 9.81
N SER A 742 25.84 -8.20 10.66
CA SER A 742 26.81 -8.31 11.77
C SER A 742 28.26 -8.28 11.26
N GLN A 743 28.57 -9.06 10.23
CA GLN A 743 29.91 -9.09 9.63
C GLN A 743 30.31 -7.75 8.99
N THR A 744 29.40 -7.12 8.25
CA THR A 744 29.63 -5.79 7.66
C THR A 744 29.84 -4.74 8.76
N CYS A 745 29.02 -4.75 9.81
CA CYS A 745 29.18 -3.88 10.98
C CYS A 745 30.55 -4.07 11.64
N GLY A 746 30.95 -5.32 11.91
CA GLY A 746 32.26 -5.64 12.47
C GLY A 746 33.43 -5.11 11.63
N LYS A 747 33.34 -5.18 10.30
CA LYS A 747 34.37 -4.61 9.40
C LYS A 747 34.43 -3.08 9.48
N LEU A 748 33.28 -2.40 9.47
CA LEU A 748 33.22 -0.95 9.59
C LEU A 748 33.77 -0.46 10.93
N VAL A 749 33.34 -1.08 12.03
CA VAL A 749 33.83 -0.77 13.38
C VAL A 749 35.33 -1.04 13.50
N SER A 750 35.81 -2.18 12.99
CA SER A 750 37.25 -2.50 13.00
C SER A 750 38.07 -1.50 12.19
N TRP A 751 37.59 -1.05 11.04
CA TRP A 751 38.28 -0.03 10.23
C TRP A 751 38.36 1.31 10.97
N LEU A 752 37.24 1.77 11.54
CA LEU A 752 37.19 3.01 12.32
C LEU A 752 38.11 2.94 13.54
N ASP A 753 38.08 1.84 14.30
CA ASP A 753 38.91 1.65 15.50
C ASP A 753 40.41 1.60 15.17
N GLN A 754 40.79 0.89 14.09
CA GLN A 754 42.18 0.87 13.62
C GLN A 754 42.66 2.26 13.19
N ALA A 755 41.82 3.02 12.49
CA ALA A 755 42.12 4.40 12.12
C ALA A 755 42.31 5.29 13.36
N MET A 756 41.46 5.15 14.38
CA MET A 756 41.57 5.89 15.65
C MET A 756 42.83 5.53 16.46
N LYS A 757 43.32 4.28 16.36
CA LYS A 757 44.53 3.80 17.06
C LYS A 757 45.84 4.07 16.32
N SER A 758 45.79 4.52 15.06
CA SER A 758 46.97 4.80 14.25
C SER A 758 47.78 5.98 14.81
N ALA A 759 49.07 5.75 15.09
CA ALA A 759 49.96 6.78 15.63
C ALA A 759 50.56 7.64 14.50
N ASN A 760 50.42 8.96 14.61
CA ASN A 760 50.97 9.95 13.66
C ASN A 760 50.59 9.66 12.18
N PRO A 761 49.28 9.60 11.84
CA PRO A 761 48.87 9.34 10.47
C PRO A 761 49.37 10.43 9.51
N ALA A 762 49.76 10.05 8.30
CA ALA A 762 50.22 11.00 7.30
C ALA A 762 49.09 12.00 6.95
N PRO A 763 49.38 13.31 6.78
CA PRO A 763 48.35 14.28 6.40
C PRO A 763 47.60 13.85 5.13
N GLY A 764 46.27 13.84 5.20
CA GLY A 764 45.39 13.44 4.08
C GLY A 764 45.18 11.92 3.91
N SER A 765 45.80 11.09 4.74
CA SER A 765 45.47 9.64 4.82
C SER A 765 44.06 9.42 5.38
N ASP A 766 43.49 8.24 5.12
CA ASP A 766 42.17 7.85 5.63
C ASP A 766 42.13 7.92 7.17
N GLU A 767 43.21 7.50 7.84
CA GLU A 767 43.34 7.55 9.29
C GLU A 767 43.32 8.98 9.83
N SER A 768 44.06 9.89 9.17
CA SER A 768 44.07 11.31 9.54
C SER A 768 42.69 11.96 9.36
N VAL A 769 41.94 11.58 8.32
CA VAL A 769 40.58 12.07 8.08
C VAL A 769 39.64 11.59 9.19
N VAL A 770 39.65 10.28 9.49
CA VAL A 770 38.81 9.71 10.54
C VAL A 770 39.10 10.35 11.90
N GLN A 771 40.37 10.49 12.30
CA GLN A 771 40.76 11.13 13.56
C GLN A 771 40.34 12.61 13.66
N SER A 772 40.22 13.30 12.51
CA SER A 772 39.77 14.69 12.48
C SER A 772 38.26 14.84 12.70
N VAL A 773 37.47 13.82 12.39
CA VAL A 773 35.99 13.87 12.45
C VAL A 773 35.44 13.09 13.65
N VAL A 774 35.93 11.87 13.89
CA VAL A 774 35.42 10.94 14.91
C VAL A 774 36.21 11.09 16.21
N SER A 775 35.49 11.11 17.33
CA SER A 775 36.04 11.20 18.68
C SER A 775 36.01 9.85 19.40
N THR A 776 34.89 9.13 19.32
CA THR A 776 34.68 7.87 20.05
C THR A 776 33.77 6.94 19.25
N ILE A 777 34.01 5.63 19.37
CA ILE A 777 33.23 4.58 18.74
C ILE A 777 32.70 3.66 19.85
N TYR A 778 31.42 3.33 19.80
CA TYR A 778 30.78 2.39 20.71
C TYR A 778 30.24 1.21 19.92
N HIS A 779 30.62 0.00 20.34
CA HIS A 779 30.09 -1.25 19.82
C HIS A 779 30.55 -2.41 20.71
N ALA A 780 29.76 -3.47 20.83
CA ALA A 780 30.14 -4.65 21.60
C ALA A 780 31.46 -5.30 21.13
N SER A 781 31.82 -5.22 19.85
CA SER A 781 33.10 -5.78 19.39
C SER A 781 34.35 -5.09 19.94
N LEU A 782 34.20 -3.91 20.56
CA LEU A 782 35.30 -3.16 21.18
C LEU A 782 35.40 -3.39 22.70
N GLN A 783 34.47 -4.17 23.27
CA GLN A 783 34.47 -4.60 24.66
C GLN A 783 35.41 -5.82 24.82
N GLU A 784 36.19 -5.85 25.90
CA GLU A 784 37.25 -6.84 26.13
C GLU A 784 36.83 -7.92 27.16
N GLU A 785 35.62 -7.83 27.68
CA GLU A 785 35.14 -8.68 28.77
C GLU A 785 34.99 -10.15 28.32
N PRO A 786 35.58 -11.13 29.02
CA PRO A 786 35.58 -12.53 28.57
C PRO A 786 34.20 -13.20 28.45
N TRP A 787 33.20 -12.71 29.19
CA TRP A 787 31.82 -13.23 29.14
C TRP A 787 31.16 -12.94 27.78
N LEU A 788 31.57 -11.86 27.12
CA LEU A 788 30.91 -11.34 25.93
C LEU A 788 31.00 -12.30 24.75
N GLN A 789 32.18 -12.87 24.50
CA GLN A 789 32.38 -13.87 23.45
C GLN A 789 31.61 -15.17 23.70
N LYS A 790 31.33 -15.50 24.97
CA LYS A 790 30.49 -16.66 25.30
C LYS A 790 29.02 -16.35 25.07
N GLN A 791 28.58 -15.14 25.44
CA GLN A 791 27.19 -14.69 25.26
C GLN A 791 26.83 -14.45 23.78
N MET A 792 27.78 -13.97 22.99
CA MET A 792 27.61 -13.62 21.57
C MET A 792 28.65 -14.33 20.67
N PRO A 793 28.62 -15.67 20.58
CA PRO A 793 29.70 -16.43 19.94
C PRO A 793 29.74 -16.33 18.41
N ASN A 794 28.67 -15.85 17.78
CA ASN A 794 28.49 -15.82 16.32
C ASN A 794 28.54 -14.40 15.75
N GLY A 795 29.17 -13.47 16.45
CA GLY A 795 29.26 -12.06 16.06
C GLY A 795 28.38 -11.13 16.89
N PHE A 796 28.56 -9.84 16.64
CA PHE A 796 27.97 -8.74 17.42
C PHE A 796 26.79 -8.07 16.70
N GLY A 797 26.02 -7.26 17.44
CA GLY A 797 24.85 -6.58 16.90
C GLY A 797 25.18 -5.68 15.68
N PRO A 798 24.31 -5.55 14.66
CA PRO A 798 24.58 -4.73 13.47
C PRO A 798 24.42 -3.21 13.70
N VAL A 799 24.54 -2.74 14.94
CA VAL A 799 24.33 -1.35 15.31
C VAL A 799 25.52 -0.87 16.13
N PHE A 800 26.08 0.27 15.76
CA PHE A 800 27.13 0.93 16.51
C PHE A 800 26.85 2.44 16.60
N ALA A 801 27.53 3.13 17.49
CA ALA A 801 27.46 4.58 17.60
C ALA A 801 28.83 5.22 17.44
N ILE A 802 28.85 6.41 16.85
CA ILE A 802 30.03 7.28 16.80
C ILE A 802 29.70 8.62 17.44
N VAL A 803 30.65 9.15 18.19
CA VAL A 803 30.61 10.52 18.68
C VAL A 803 31.62 11.30 17.86
N LEU A 804 31.17 12.39 17.23
CA LEU A 804 32.05 13.24 16.43
C LEU A 804 32.74 14.30 17.28
N ASN A 805 33.79 14.91 16.74
CA ASN A 805 34.55 15.96 17.43
C ASN A 805 33.74 17.26 17.61
N LYS A 806 32.77 17.52 16.73
CA LYS A 806 31.92 18.72 16.74
C LYS A 806 30.44 18.35 16.56
N GLU A 807 29.54 19.14 17.15
CA GLU A 807 28.09 18.98 16.93
C GLU A 807 27.73 19.23 15.46
N ASP A 808 28.30 20.27 14.84
CA ASP A 808 28.01 20.61 13.45
C ASP A 808 28.38 19.48 12.49
N PHE A 809 29.45 18.73 12.80
CA PHE A 809 29.78 17.51 12.06
C PHE A 809 28.67 16.47 12.22
N ALA A 810 28.19 16.24 13.45
CA ALA A 810 27.16 15.22 13.70
C ALA A 810 25.83 15.56 13.02
N ARG A 811 25.47 16.84 13.01
CA ARG A 811 24.28 17.38 12.32
C ARG A 811 24.40 17.26 10.80
N THR A 812 25.59 17.48 10.25
CA THR A 812 25.79 17.60 8.79
C THR A 812 26.14 16.26 8.14
N LEU A 813 26.80 15.33 8.85
CA LEU A 813 27.23 14.06 8.29
C LEU A 813 26.11 13.30 7.54
N PRO A 814 24.89 13.15 8.09
CA PRO A 814 23.84 12.40 7.41
C PRO A 814 23.47 12.95 6.03
N SER A 815 23.61 14.26 5.79
CA SER A 815 23.30 14.86 4.48
C SER A 815 24.43 14.73 3.45
N GLN A 816 25.61 14.25 3.87
CA GLN A 816 26.77 14.05 3.01
C GLN A 816 26.90 12.59 2.53
N LEU A 817 26.06 11.68 3.02
CA LEU A 817 26.09 10.26 2.70
C LEU A 817 25.14 9.95 1.53
N SER A 818 25.54 9.01 0.68
CA SER A 818 24.78 8.60 -0.50
C SER A 818 23.99 7.32 -0.26
N PHE A 819 24.49 6.42 0.59
CA PHE A 819 23.86 5.12 0.84
C PHE A 819 23.11 5.07 2.17
N PHE A 820 23.69 5.65 3.23
CA PHE A 820 23.04 5.70 4.54
C PHE A 820 21.84 6.65 4.52
N GLN A 821 20.67 6.13 4.85
CA GLN A 821 19.47 6.96 4.95
C GLN A 821 19.39 7.62 6.34
N HIS A 822 19.16 8.93 6.36
CA HIS A 822 18.93 9.65 7.61
C HIS A 822 17.50 9.39 8.11
N ALA A 823 17.31 8.33 8.89
CA ALA A 823 16.00 7.92 9.37
C ALA A 823 16.04 7.36 10.80
N THR A 824 14.93 7.54 11.51
CA THR A 824 14.69 6.83 12.78
C THR A 824 14.34 5.37 12.48
N SER A 825 14.63 4.45 13.42
CA SER A 825 14.55 2.97 13.28
C SER A 825 15.90 2.31 12.92
N LEU A 826 15.90 0.98 12.77
CA LEU A 826 17.05 0.11 12.56
C LEU A 826 16.61 -1.29 12.13
N GLY A 827 17.59 -2.11 11.73
CA GLY A 827 17.42 -3.54 11.48
C GLY A 827 16.73 -3.90 10.17
N GLY A 828 16.57 -2.94 9.26
CA GLY A 828 16.19 -3.15 7.86
C GLY A 828 17.35 -3.71 7.02
N VAL A 829 17.10 -3.94 5.74
CA VAL A 829 18.15 -4.36 4.79
C VAL A 829 19.00 -3.18 4.31
N GLU A 830 18.49 -1.97 4.45
CA GLU A 830 19.15 -0.71 4.14
C GLU A 830 19.96 -0.20 5.35
N SER A 831 21.10 0.41 5.09
CA SER A 831 21.90 1.09 6.10
C SER A 831 21.25 2.43 6.50
N LEU A 832 21.06 2.64 7.80
CA LEU A 832 20.48 3.86 8.36
C LEU A 832 21.51 4.57 9.25
N ILE A 833 21.47 5.90 9.24
CA ILE A 833 22.18 6.75 10.20
C ILE A 833 21.18 7.69 10.86
N GLU A 834 21.32 7.94 12.16
CA GLU A 834 20.45 8.87 12.88
C GLU A 834 21.29 9.81 13.72
N TRP A 835 21.13 11.12 13.50
CA TRP A 835 21.59 12.11 14.46
C TRP A 835 20.67 12.06 15.69
N ARG A 836 21.07 11.26 16.68
CA ARG A 836 20.16 10.75 17.72
C ARG A 836 19.52 11.85 18.57
N ALA A 837 20.15 13.03 18.65
CA ALA A 837 19.64 14.21 19.33
C ALA A 837 18.29 14.71 18.79
N LEU A 838 17.90 14.36 17.55
CA LEU A 838 16.58 14.68 17.01
C LEU A 838 15.44 13.96 17.72
N SER A 839 15.68 12.73 18.15
CA SER A 839 14.65 11.84 18.68
C SER A 839 14.92 11.42 20.13
N ASP A 840 15.98 11.94 20.76
CA ASP A 840 16.26 11.81 22.19
C ASP A 840 17.16 12.95 22.66
N SER A 841 16.57 13.92 23.35
CA SER A 841 17.29 15.10 23.84
C SER A 841 18.28 14.81 24.98
N ARG A 842 18.30 13.59 25.52
CA ARG A 842 19.18 13.19 26.63
C ARG A 842 20.54 12.68 26.16
N VAL A 843 20.70 12.38 24.88
CA VAL A 843 21.98 11.88 24.32
C VAL A 843 22.93 13.03 23.97
N ASP A 844 24.23 12.74 23.85
CA ASP A 844 25.21 13.71 23.36
C ASP A 844 24.80 14.21 21.96
N ARG A 845 24.77 15.53 21.77
CA ARG A 845 24.46 16.16 20.47
C ARG A 845 25.49 15.86 19.39
N LYS A 846 26.64 15.28 19.74
CA LYS A 846 27.66 14.81 18.79
C LYS A 846 27.50 13.34 18.40
N LEU A 847 26.50 12.64 18.96
CA LEU A 847 26.30 11.20 18.75
C LEU A 847 25.45 10.92 17.51
N LEU A 848 25.94 9.98 16.69
CA LEU A 848 25.22 9.36 15.59
C LEU A 848 25.09 7.86 15.85
N ARG A 849 23.89 7.32 15.69
CA ARG A 849 23.65 5.87 15.66
C ARG A 849 23.66 5.40 14.22
N ILE A 850 24.35 4.29 13.96
CA ILE A 850 24.42 3.68 12.64
C ILE A 850 23.88 2.25 12.73
N SER A 851 22.86 1.95 11.94
CA SER A 851 22.32 0.60 11.73
C SER A 851 22.80 0.10 10.38
N VAL A 852 23.63 -0.94 10.38
CA VAL A 852 24.25 -1.47 9.17
C VAL A 852 23.32 -2.46 8.47
N GLY A 853 23.11 -2.25 7.17
CA GLY A 853 22.30 -3.10 6.30
C GLY A 853 23.10 -4.19 5.59
N LEU A 854 22.65 -4.57 4.39
CA LEU A 854 23.21 -5.68 3.61
C LEU A 854 24.14 -5.24 2.47
N GLU A 855 24.41 -3.94 2.34
CA GLU A 855 25.26 -3.38 1.30
C GLU A 855 26.69 -3.94 1.34
N HIS A 856 27.46 -3.65 0.29
CA HIS A 856 28.87 -4.02 0.26
C HIS A 856 29.65 -3.16 1.25
N TRP A 857 30.48 -3.80 2.08
CA TRP A 857 31.17 -3.10 3.18
C TRP A 857 32.14 -2.02 2.69
N GLU A 858 32.76 -2.20 1.50
CA GLU A 858 33.65 -1.20 0.93
C GLU A 858 32.90 0.04 0.47
N ASP A 859 31.67 -0.12 -0.03
CA ASP A 859 30.84 1.00 -0.47
C ASP A 859 30.43 1.85 0.74
N LEU A 860 29.99 1.20 1.82
CA LEU A 860 29.66 1.89 3.08
C LEU A 860 30.89 2.57 3.71
N LYS A 861 32.06 1.92 3.67
CA LYS A 861 33.32 2.53 4.14
C LYS A 861 33.65 3.77 3.32
N ASN A 862 33.60 3.66 1.99
CA ASN A 862 33.98 4.74 1.08
C ASN A 862 33.01 5.93 1.17
N ASP A 863 31.71 5.66 1.34
CA ASP A 863 30.67 6.68 1.55
C ASP A 863 30.95 7.47 2.85
N LEU A 864 31.20 6.77 3.97
CA LEU A 864 31.59 7.41 5.24
C LEU A 864 32.87 8.24 5.10
N LEU A 865 33.91 7.69 4.45
CA LEU A 865 35.18 8.37 4.27
C LEU A 865 35.06 9.62 3.38
N GLN A 866 34.28 9.55 2.30
CA GLN A 866 34.02 10.70 1.43
C GLN A 866 33.25 11.78 2.20
N ALA A 867 32.22 11.39 2.95
CA ALA A 867 31.46 12.31 3.78
C ALA A 867 32.32 12.96 4.87
N PHE A 868 33.24 12.21 5.50
CA PHE A 868 34.21 12.77 6.45
C PHE A 868 35.14 13.81 5.82
N LYS A 869 35.63 13.57 4.60
CA LYS A 869 36.45 14.57 3.87
C LYS A 869 35.65 15.84 3.60
N ALA A 870 34.41 15.72 3.15
CA ALA A 870 33.53 16.86 2.89
C ALA A 870 33.27 17.71 4.16
N LEU A 871 33.21 17.10 5.34
CA LEU A 871 33.05 17.82 6.61
C LEU A 871 34.30 18.59 7.04
N ILE A 872 35.49 18.17 6.63
CA ILE A 872 36.75 18.85 6.94
C ILE A 872 36.97 20.05 6.00
N ASP A 873 36.53 19.90 4.74
CA ASP A 873 36.69 20.91 3.68
C ASP A 873 35.66 22.05 3.76
N ALA A 874 34.55 21.85 4.47
CA ALA A 874 33.48 22.83 4.73
C ALA A 874 33.76 23.68 5.98
#